data_AF-A0A0S7X1T8-F1
#
_entry.id   AF-A0A0S7X1T8-F1
#
_cell.length_a   1.000
_cell.length_b   1.000
_cell.length_c   1.000
_cell.angle_alpha   90.00
_cell.angle_beta   90.00
_cell.angle_gamma   90.00
#
_symmetry.space_group_name_H-M   'P 1'
#
loop_
_entity.id
_entity.type
_entity.pdbx_description
1 polymer ?
#
loop_
_entity_poly.entity_id
_entity_poly.type
_entity_poly.pdbx_seq_one_letter_code
_entity_poly.pdbx_strand_id
1 'polypeptide(L)'
;MRKLAVVLVVVCAAGASTVWAGATGPGTVTQEWTYVSENSAIVYWQTENPATSTVEYGPTPAYGRRTPVTGLPPREFFKGLFDRPYHTQFHRITGLEPDKTYHYRMVSTGTDGTQTRSVDKTFSTRTIPGTIHVPDDVAQGPPYVLNKARAAYVLTKDIEADGTAIRIDGSGITLDLNGHTIVYGNAVGEAYGVRTVEWNKRNIKVLNGIIRQGRANGRGCHPVRAREVYDMEVAGLEITYGGPDCHGIFWWEGRDQNVHHNVVFDTGTHITNRHSGLDAIHTGGTAYSTGPGTVPPGVLRCHTSSHNLVKRARHRGINAGADCAFNELYLDSWDTNAFGIRGGFNIHHNRIFGTGYMPEGIGSRWGETVEPKRIHHNYIEMVGRKITGRSREYGDQCHLSGIRVTPYRFRQENFDITGNTIILHGHHATKMRGIWACPTGKTKNIVFRDNFVKVIADDTCRLDVCQAVSVCGAPTPDQDPVIFQNNTFVTNICHVRLAESYGASNNAHFLGNTFVREGDRKDYWTVRIGRWVADTYGNIFRDSKFEGGAGYDRVRFEGGLVKLQGRDAQSAAVKWKAARDLTVQWTLTVKTVPGAQVTLKDAAARQVFTGTVGEDGKLDVPLAQYKHEGTGPYDKGGSTKTTYTPHTLTVTKDGRTATRQITVDRKQEVVIRP
;
A
#
# COMPACT_ATOMS: atom_id res chain seq x y z
N MET A 1 4.23 21.03 -22.21
CA MET A 1 3.03 20.23 -22.55
C MET A 1 2.99 19.02 -21.62
N ARG A 2 2.11 19.03 -20.62
CA ARG A 2 2.02 17.98 -19.58
C ARG A 2 1.15 16.85 -20.11
N LYS A 3 1.72 15.64 -20.28
CA LYS A 3 0.97 14.42 -20.52
C LYS A 3 0.19 14.10 -19.25
N LEU A 4 -1.12 14.42 -19.22
CA LEU A 4 -2.04 13.82 -18.27
C LEU A 4 -2.05 12.32 -18.55
N ALA A 5 -1.74 11.51 -17.53
CA ALA A 5 -2.04 10.09 -17.55
C ALA A 5 -3.55 9.93 -17.82
N VAL A 6 -3.89 9.28 -18.92
CA VAL A 6 -5.26 8.86 -19.21
C VAL A 6 -5.59 7.76 -18.21
N VAL A 7 -6.09 8.14 -17.04
CA VAL A 7 -6.85 7.21 -16.21
C VAL A 7 -8.14 6.98 -16.99
N LEU A 8 -8.26 5.78 -17.57
CA LEU A 8 -9.48 5.34 -18.23
C LEU A 8 -10.59 5.26 -17.17
N VAL A 9 -11.32 6.35 -16.98
CA VAL A 9 -12.54 6.37 -16.16
C VAL A 9 -13.62 5.66 -16.96
N VAL A 10 -13.75 4.35 -16.75
CA VAL A 10 -14.95 3.63 -17.19
C VAL A 10 -16.07 4.01 -16.24
N VAL A 11 -17.03 4.80 -16.74
CA VAL A 11 -18.34 4.98 -16.11
C VAL A 11 -19.09 3.66 -16.26
N CYS A 12 -19.13 2.83 -15.22
CA CYS A 12 -19.94 1.60 -15.24
C CYS A 12 -21.42 1.94 -15.05
N ALA A 13 -22.25 1.50 -16.00
CA ALA A 13 -23.69 1.41 -15.87
C ALA A 13 -24.09 0.40 -14.78
N ALA A 14 -25.23 0.64 -14.12
CA ALA A 14 -25.73 -0.11 -12.99
C ALA A 14 -26.04 -1.59 -13.31
N GLY A 15 -25.63 -2.50 -12.43
CA GLY A 15 -25.96 -3.92 -12.48
C GLY A 15 -24.79 -4.79 -12.04
N ALA A 16 -25.04 -5.81 -11.23
CA ALA A 16 -24.03 -6.52 -10.46
C ALA A 16 -22.92 -7.23 -11.27
N SER A 17 -21.77 -7.34 -10.60
CA SER A 17 -20.65 -8.29 -10.77
C SER A 17 -19.47 -7.89 -11.68
N THR A 18 -18.30 -7.81 -11.02
CA THR A 18 -16.93 -7.68 -11.52
C THR A 18 -16.38 -6.27 -11.80
N VAL A 19 -15.17 -6.04 -11.28
CA VAL A 19 -14.36 -4.80 -11.38
C VAL A 19 -13.56 -4.75 -12.67
N TRP A 20 -13.81 -5.68 -13.60
CA TRP A 20 -12.95 -5.84 -14.74
C TRP A 20 -13.22 -4.72 -15.74
N ALA A 21 -12.20 -3.86 -15.92
CA ALA A 21 -12.00 -3.22 -17.22
C ALA A 21 -12.13 -4.30 -18.30
N GLY A 22 -12.72 -3.94 -19.45
CA GLY A 22 -12.91 -4.89 -20.56
C GLY A 22 -11.60 -5.57 -20.97
N ALA A 23 -11.70 -6.59 -21.83
CA ALA A 23 -10.51 -7.24 -22.36
C ALA A 23 -9.55 -6.19 -22.97
N THR A 24 -8.26 -6.30 -22.66
CA THR A 24 -7.23 -5.32 -23.06
C THR A 24 -5.99 -6.00 -23.61
N GLY A 25 -5.35 -5.33 -24.56
CA GLY A 25 -4.00 -5.70 -25.00
C GLY A 25 -2.95 -5.41 -23.94
N PRO A 26 -1.72 -5.95 -24.06
CA PRO A 26 -0.67 -5.79 -23.05
C PRO A 26 -0.31 -4.33 -22.73
N GLY A 27 -0.55 -3.41 -23.67
CA GLY A 27 -0.13 -2.03 -23.58
C GLY A 27 1.39 -1.88 -23.68
N THR A 28 1.94 -0.85 -23.01
CA THR A 28 3.36 -0.52 -23.06
C THR A 28 4.21 -1.52 -22.25
N VAL A 29 5.38 -1.90 -22.79
CA VAL A 29 6.41 -2.66 -22.06
C VAL A 29 7.36 -1.68 -21.36
N THR A 30 7.65 -1.92 -20.09
CA THR A 30 8.52 -1.10 -19.23
C THR A 30 9.36 -1.97 -18.30
N GLN A 31 10.29 -1.35 -17.56
CA GLN A 31 11.09 -2.01 -16.52
C GLN A 31 11.81 -3.27 -17.01
N GLU A 32 12.41 -3.23 -18.20
CA GLU A 32 13.14 -4.36 -18.75
C GLU A 32 14.43 -4.63 -17.95
N TRP A 33 14.73 -5.90 -17.69
CA TRP A 33 15.97 -6.33 -17.04
C TRP A 33 16.42 -7.70 -17.54
N THR A 34 17.74 -7.88 -17.63
CA THR A 34 18.35 -9.17 -18.01
C THR A 34 19.51 -9.50 -17.09
N TYR A 35 19.62 -10.77 -16.72
CA TYR A 35 20.78 -11.32 -16.03
C TYR A 35 21.27 -12.56 -16.78
N VAL A 36 22.59 -12.71 -16.91
CA VAL A 36 23.18 -13.81 -17.68
C VAL A 36 24.24 -14.49 -16.84
N SER A 37 24.17 -15.81 -16.79
CA SER A 37 25.13 -16.71 -16.13
C SER A 37 25.79 -17.62 -17.17
N GLU A 38 26.51 -18.64 -16.73
CA GLU A 38 27.27 -19.53 -17.62
C GLU A 38 26.37 -20.38 -18.52
N ASN A 39 25.27 -20.91 -17.96
CA ASN A 39 24.34 -21.82 -18.65
C ASN A 39 22.89 -21.36 -18.57
N SER A 40 22.65 -20.14 -18.10
CA SER A 40 21.30 -19.61 -17.91
C SER A 40 21.22 -18.11 -18.12
N ALA A 41 20.01 -17.63 -18.38
CA ALA A 41 19.68 -16.22 -18.43
C ALA A 41 18.30 -15.95 -17.85
N ILE A 42 18.09 -14.75 -17.34
CA ILE A 42 16.78 -14.23 -16.95
C ILE A 42 16.44 -13.07 -17.88
N VAL A 43 15.19 -13.04 -18.33
CA VAL A 43 14.58 -11.91 -19.02
C VAL A 43 13.34 -11.50 -18.25
N TYR A 44 13.27 -10.22 -17.88
CA TYR A 44 12.20 -9.64 -17.09
C TYR A 44 11.68 -8.36 -17.73
N TRP A 45 10.37 -8.12 -17.60
CA TRP A 45 9.74 -6.84 -17.94
C TRP A 45 8.38 -6.70 -17.25
N GLN A 46 7.80 -5.50 -17.30
CA GLN A 46 6.40 -5.25 -16.91
C GLN A 46 5.58 -4.79 -18.11
N THR A 47 4.32 -5.23 -18.14
CA THR A 47 3.30 -4.74 -19.07
C THR A 47 2.35 -3.77 -18.37
N GLU A 48 1.90 -2.75 -19.11
CA GLU A 48 0.92 -1.77 -18.63
C GLU A 48 -0.37 -2.46 -18.14
N ASN A 49 -0.89 -3.39 -18.94
CA ASN A 49 -2.06 -4.21 -18.63
C ASN A 49 -1.66 -5.66 -18.34
N PRO A 50 -2.52 -6.43 -17.65
CA PRO A 50 -2.32 -7.86 -17.41
C PRO A 50 -2.08 -8.63 -18.71
N ALA A 51 -1.01 -9.42 -18.77
CA ALA A 51 -0.67 -10.19 -19.96
C ALA A 51 0.00 -11.53 -19.59
N THR A 52 -0.24 -12.56 -20.40
CA THR A 52 0.64 -13.72 -20.40
C THR A 52 1.85 -13.43 -21.28
N SER A 53 2.94 -14.18 -21.12
CA SER A 53 4.13 -13.96 -21.93
C SER A 53 4.96 -15.21 -22.18
N THR A 54 5.79 -15.14 -23.21
CA THR A 54 6.88 -16.08 -23.52
C THR A 54 8.11 -15.28 -23.96
N VAL A 55 9.28 -15.92 -23.90
CA VAL A 55 10.50 -15.46 -24.56
C VAL A 55 10.84 -16.46 -25.65
N GLU A 56 10.91 -15.99 -26.88
CA GLU A 56 11.45 -16.76 -28.00
C GLU A 56 12.95 -16.48 -28.06
N TYR A 57 13.80 -17.51 -28.13
CA TYR A 57 15.25 -17.37 -28.08
C TYR A 57 16.00 -18.45 -28.88
N GLY A 58 17.26 -18.18 -29.25
CA GLY A 58 18.20 -19.16 -29.81
C GLY A 58 19.46 -18.55 -30.40
N PRO A 59 20.33 -19.34 -31.07
CA PRO A 59 21.65 -18.87 -31.50
C PRO A 59 21.62 -17.91 -32.70
N THR A 60 20.46 -17.73 -33.35
CA THR A 60 20.26 -16.85 -34.49
C THR A 60 18.94 -16.09 -34.34
N PRO A 61 18.69 -15.02 -35.12
CA PRO A 61 17.40 -14.31 -35.12
C PRO A 61 16.17 -15.15 -35.47
N ALA A 62 16.35 -16.40 -35.93
CA ALA A 62 15.25 -17.34 -36.10
C ALA A 62 14.73 -17.92 -34.76
N TYR A 63 15.47 -17.71 -33.66
CA TYR A 63 15.20 -18.20 -32.31
C TYR A 63 15.11 -19.74 -32.24
N GLY A 64 14.00 -20.33 -32.69
CA GLY A 64 13.79 -21.78 -32.72
C GLY A 64 13.49 -22.42 -31.35
N ARG A 65 13.65 -21.70 -30.24
CA ARG A 65 13.21 -22.11 -28.90
C ARG A 65 12.29 -21.08 -28.28
N ARG A 66 11.52 -21.51 -27.28
CA ARG A 66 10.66 -20.64 -26.48
C ARG A 66 10.54 -21.12 -25.04
N THR A 67 10.39 -20.18 -24.11
CA THR A 67 10.05 -20.49 -22.72
C THR A 67 8.58 -20.88 -22.57
N PRO A 68 8.20 -21.55 -21.46
CA PRO A 68 6.81 -21.75 -21.12
C PRO A 68 6.04 -20.43 -20.98
N VAL A 69 4.72 -20.48 -21.24
CA VAL A 69 3.84 -19.33 -21.02
C VAL A 69 3.77 -19.01 -19.54
N THR A 70 3.81 -17.72 -19.16
CA THR A 70 3.65 -17.32 -17.76
C THR A 70 2.28 -17.74 -17.21
N GLY A 71 2.31 -18.25 -15.97
CA GLY A 71 1.11 -18.71 -15.27
C GLY A 71 0.22 -17.57 -14.77
N LEU A 72 -0.98 -17.95 -14.34
CA LEU A 72 -1.93 -17.09 -13.62
C LEU A 72 -1.63 -17.07 -12.11
N PRO A 73 -2.18 -16.10 -11.36
CA PRO A 73 -2.31 -16.20 -9.90
C PRO A 73 -2.82 -17.59 -9.48
N PRO A 74 -2.26 -18.19 -8.41
CA PRO A 74 -2.62 -19.55 -8.01
C PRO A 74 -4.13 -19.66 -7.75
N ARG A 75 -4.82 -20.41 -8.62
CA ARG A 75 -6.29 -20.53 -8.61
C ARG A 75 -6.80 -21.08 -7.28
N GLU A 76 -6.04 -21.96 -6.62
CA GLU A 76 -6.40 -22.53 -5.33
C GLU A 76 -6.68 -21.48 -4.24
N PHE A 77 -6.03 -20.30 -4.32
CA PHE A 77 -6.20 -19.22 -3.35
C PHE A 77 -7.09 -18.09 -3.87
N PHE A 78 -7.02 -17.78 -5.17
CA PHE A 78 -7.59 -16.56 -5.75
C PHE A 78 -8.71 -16.78 -6.78
N LYS A 79 -9.21 -18.02 -6.94
CA LYS A 79 -10.29 -18.34 -7.88
C LYS A 79 -11.47 -17.36 -7.73
N GLY A 80 -11.87 -16.78 -8.85
CA GLY A 80 -12.98 -15.82 -8.95
C GLY A 80 -12.65 -14.41 -8.44
N LEU A 81 -11.42 -14.15 -8.00
CA LEU A 81 -10.98 -12.86 -7.44
C LEU A 81 -9.94 -12.19 -8.34
N PHE A 82 -8.89 -12.92 -8.69
CA PHE A 82 -7.77 -12.43 -9.51
C PHE A 82 -7.45 -13.42 -10.65
N ASP A 83 -8.46 -13.78 -11.44
CA ASP A 83 -8.33 -14.72 -12.57
C ASP A 83 -7.72 -14.05 -13.82
N ARG A 84 -6.69 -13.21 -13.63
CA ARG A 84 -5.99 -12.49 -14.69
C ARG A 84 -4.49 -12.71 -14.61
N PRO A 85 -3.75 -12.64 -15.73
CA PRO A 85 -2.29 -12.74 -15.72
C PRO A 85 -1.63 -11.63 -14.90
N TYR A 86 -0.34 -11.80 -14.63
CA TYR A 86 0.48 -10.80 -13.97
C TYR A 86 0.76 -9.61 -14.91
N HIS A 87 1.10 -8.46 -14.33
CA HIS A 87 1.78 -7.38 -15.08
C HIS A 87 3.27 -7.70 -15.23
N THR A 88 3.84 -8.32 -14.20
CA THR A 88 5.24 -8.70 -14.10
C THR A 88 5.51 -10.00 -14.84
N GLN A 89 6.43 -9.94 -15.80
CA GLN A 89 6.86 -11.08 -16.61
C GLN A 89 8.28 -11.46 -16.21
N PHE A 90 8.47 -12.73 -15.85
CA PHE A 90 9.75 -13.28 -15.44
C PHE A 90 9.98 -14.59 -16.18
N HIS A 91 11.07 -14.67 -16.94
CA HIS A 91 11.44 -15.85 -17.71
C HIS A 91 12.87 -16.25 -17.41
N ARG A 92 13.03 -17.51 -16.99
CA ARG A 92 14.34 -18.16 -16.88
C ARG A 92 14.57 -19.04 -18.10
N ILE A 93 15.75 -18.90 -18.69
CA ILE A 93 16.27 -19.72 -19.76
C ILE A 93 17.41 -20.54 -19.18
N THR A 94 17.39 -21.86 -19.34
CA THR A 94 18.41 -22.79 -18.83
C THR A 94 18.95 -23.66 -19.96
N GLY A 95 20.04 -24.40 -19.69
CA GLY A 95 20.66 -25.31 -20.67
C GLY A 95 21.31 -24.57 -21.84
N LEU A 96 21.84 -23.37 -21.57
CA LEU A 96 22.62 -22.61 -22.54
C LEU A 96 24.08 -23.10 -22.56
N GLU A 97 24.73 -22.98 -23.70
CA GLU A 97 26.16 -23.24 -23.83
C GLU A 97 26.92 -22.00 -23.31
N PRO A 98 28.02 -22.16 -22.56
CA PRO A 98 28.90 -21.05 -22.19
C PRO A 98 29.54 -20.39 -23.42
N ASP A 99 30.00 -19.15 -23.25
CA ASP A 99 30.70 -18.36 -24.27
C ASP A 99 29.96 -18.25 -25.62
N LYS A 100 28.62 -18.19 -25.57
CA LYS A 100 27.75 -18.18 -26.75
C LYS A 100 26.77 -17.03 -26.75
N THR A 101 26.60 -16.41 -27.91
CA THR A 101 25.57 -15.38 -28.12
C THR A 101 24.23 -16.00 -28.50
N TYR A 102 23.17 -15.52 -27.86
CA TYR A 102 21.80 -15.86 -28.14
C TYR A 102 21.01 -14.61 -28.52
N HIS A 103 20.17 -14.75 -29.53
CA HIS A 103 19.10 -13.83 -29.89
C HIS A 103 17.83 -14.16 -29.11
N TYR A 104 17.07 -13.15 -28.70
CA TYR A 104 15.78 -13.32 -28.06
C TYR A 104 14.81 -12.19 -28.36
N ARG A 105 13.51 -12.47 -28.23
CA ARG A 105 12.45 -11.46 -28.17
C ARG A 105 11.40 -11.78 -27.12
N MET A 106 10.88 -10.74 -26.50
CA MET A 106 9.77 -10.83 -25.54
C MET A 106 8.45 -10.82 -26.28
N VAL A 107 7.53 -11.70 -25.90
CA VAL A 107 6.19 -11.80 -26.49
C VAL A 107 5.17 -11.72 -25.36
N SER A 108 4.30 -10.71 -25.38
CA SER A 108 3.21 -10.54 -24.42
C SER A 108 1.87 -10.68 -25.12
N THR A 109 0.92 -11.42 -24.53
CA THR A 109 -0.44 -11.59 -25.03
C THR A 109 -1.43 -11.04 -24.00
N GLY A 110 -2.23 -10.05 -24.42
CA GLY A 110 -3.21 -9.39 -23.56
C GLY A 110 -4.41 -10.28 -23.28
N THR A 111 -5.29 -9.80 -22.40
CA THR A 111 -6.55 -10.51 -22.07
C THR A 111 -7.56 -10.47 -23.21
N ASP A 112 -7.38 -9.59 -24.20
CA ASP A 112 -8.14 -9.57 -25.47
C ASP A 112 -7.55 -10.47 -26.56
N GLY A 113 -6.43 -11.15 -26.29
CA GLY A 113 -5.72 -11.99 -27.25
C GLY A 113 -4.75 -11.25 -28.18
N THR A 114 -4.67 -9.92 -28.13
CA THR A 114 -3.68 -9.15 -28.91
C THR A 114 -2.27 -9.41 -28.41
N GLN A 115 -1.30 -9.40 -29.34
CA GLN A 115 0.10 -9.68 -29.03
C GLN A 115 1.00 -8.48 -29.29
N THR A 116 1.93 -8.23 -28.37
CA THR A 116 3.05 -7.30 -28.55
C THR A 116 4.34 -8.09 -28.55
N ARG A 117 5.25 -7.76 -29.47
CA ARG A 117 6.59 -8.36 -29.58
C ARG A 117 7.65 -7.28 -29.47
N SER A 118 8.72 -7.54 -28.73
CA SER A 118 9.90 -6.67 -28.77
C SER A 118 10.62 -6.79 -30.11
N VAL A 119 11.51 -5.83 -30.38
CA VAL A 119 12.59 -6.01 -31.37
C VAL A 119 13.47 -7.20 -30.99
N ASP A 120 14.25 -7.68 -31.96
CA ASP A 120 15.33 -8.64 -31.71
C ASP A 120 16.36 -8.03 -30.75
N LYS A 121 16.79 -8.82 -29.77
CA LYS A 121 17.81 -8.47 -28.78
C LYS A 121 18.77 -9.63 -28.62
N THR A 122 19.93 -9.36 -28.06
CA THR A 122 20.95 -10.39 -27.82
C THR A 122 21.46 -10.39 -26.40
N PHE A 123 21.90 -11.54 -25.91
CA PHE A 123 22.75 -11.68 -24.73
C PHE A 123 23.83 -12.72 -25.00
N SER A 124 24.94 -12.69 -24.24
CA SER A 124 26.02 -13.68 -24.36
C SER A 124 26.29 -14.32 -23.01
N THR A 125 26.20 -15.64 -22.94
CA THR A 125 26.73 -16.42 -21.83
C THR A 125 28.25 -16.31 -21.83
N ARG A 126 28.86 -16.47 -20.65
CA ARG A 126 30.31 -16.43 -20.48
C ARG A 126 30.70 -17.37 -19.36
N THR A 127 31.80 -18.09 -19.51
CA THR A 127 32.46 -18.70 -18.34
C THR A 127 33.02 -17.58 -17.48
N ILE A 128 32.81 -17.65 -16.16
CA ILE A 128 33.28 -16.63 -15.22
C ILE A 128 34.66 -17.06 -14.72
N PRO A 129 35.76 -16.37 -15.09
CA PRO A 129 37.10 -16.84 -14.72
C PRO A 129 37.31 -16.87 -13.20
N GLY A 130 37.84 -17.98 -12.69
CA GLY A 130 38.15 -18.14 -11.26
C GLY A 130 36.94 -18.44 -10.37
N THR A 131 35.79 -18.82 -10.94
CA THR A 131 34.66 -19.38 -10.19
C THR A 131 35.03 -20.67 -9.50
N ILE A 132 34.32 -20.92 -8.40
CA ILE A 132 34.32 -22.20 -7.70
C ILE A 132 32.98 -22.87 -7.97
N HIS A 133 33.01 -24.02 -8.60
CA HIS A 133 31.80 -24.74 -8.97
C HIS A 133 31.25 -25.54 -7.79
N VAL A 134 29.97 -25.40 -7.50
CA VAL A 134 29.29 -26.14 -6.43
C VAL A 134 28.35 -27.16 -7.08
N PRO A 135 28.47 -28.46 -6.73
CA PRO A 135 29.31 -29.02 -5.67
C PRO A 135 30.71 -29.48 -6.12
N ASP A 136 31.05 -29.39 -7.40
CA ASP A 136 32.17 -30.13 -7.98
C ASP A 136 33.55 -29.73 -7.41
N ASP A 137 33.75 -28.44 -7.09
CA ASP A 137 34.99 -27.91 -6.49
C ASP A 137 34.90 -27.79 -4.94
N VAL A 138 33.77 -28.18 -4.33
CA VAL A 138 33.54 -28.06 -2.87
C VAL A 138 33.36 -29.44 -2.25
N ALA A 139 34.46 -29.99 -1.73
CA ALA A 139 34.56 -31.38 -1.28
C ALA A 139 33.61 -31.82 -0.14
N GLN A 140 33.01 -30.89 0.62
CA GLN A 140 32.10 -31.20 1.73
C GLN A 140 30.79 -30.43 1.60
N GLY A 141 29.67 -31.15 1.76
CA GLY A 141 28.31 -30.61 1.81
C GLY A 141 27.26 -31.68 1.50
N PRO A 142 25.97 -31.37 1.69
CA PRO A 142 25.41 -30.16 2.29
C PRO A 142 25.58 -30.08 3.83
N PRO A 143 25.70 -28.89 4.45
CA PRO A 143 25.75 -27.58 3.79
C PRO A 143 27.09 -27.37 3.07
N TYR A 144 27.04 -26.92 1.81
CA TYR A 144 28.23 -26.46 1.09
C TYR A 144 28.68 -25.11 1.67
N VAL A 145 29.94 -25.01 2.08
CA VAL A 145 30.47 -23.84 2.79
C VAL A 145 31.24 -22.91 1.84
N LEU A 146 30.76 -21.67 1.70
CA LEU A 146 31.33 -20.64 0.83
C LEU A 146 32.18 -19.68 1.66
N ASN A 147 33.46 -20.01 1.85
CA ASN A 147 34.37 -19.31 2.77
C ASN A 147 35.50 -18.51 2.11
N LYS A 148 35.76 -18.69 0.80
CA LYS A 148 36.83 -17.97 0.11
C LYS A 148 36.38 -16.52 -0.15
N ALA A 149 36.98 -15.58 0.57
CA ALA A 149 36.63 -14.18 0.44
C ALA A 149 36.78 -13.68 -1.01
N ARG A 150 35.88 -12.79 -1.44
CA ARG A 150 35.88 -12.18 -2.78
C ARG A 150 35.81 -13.19 -3.93
N ALA A 151 35.16 -14.32 -3.72
CA ALA A 151 35.01 -15.37 -4.73
C ALA A 151 33.57 -15.44 -5.28
N ALA A 152 33.49 -15.87 -6.54
CA ALA A 152 32.24 -16.25 -7.18
C ALA A 152 32.08 -17.78 -7.10
N TYR A 153 30.89 -18.22 -6.71
CA TYR A 153 30.48 -19.61 -6.63
C TYR A 153 29.31 -19.83 -7.58
N VAL A 154 29.40 -20.87 -8.41
CA VAL A 154 28.43 -21.17 -9.46
C VAL A 154 27.91 -22.58 -9.27
N LEU A 155 26.60 -22.78 -9.20
CA LEU A 155 26.06 -24.14 -9.20
C LEU A 155 26.19 -24.77 -10.59
N THR A 156 26.57 -26.05 -10.63
CA THR A 156 26.68 -26.83 -11.88
C THR A 156 25.54 -27.83 -12.08
N LYS A 157 24.77 -28.09 -11.02
CA LYS A 157 23.61 -28.98 -11.01
C LYS A 157 22.65 -28.63 -9.88
N ASP A 158 21.46 -29.20 -9.96
CA ASP A 158 20.50 -29.16 -8.87
C ASP A 158 21.06 -29.90 -7.65
N ILE A 159 20.79 -29.37 -6.45
CA ILE A 159 21.24 -29.95 -5.18
C ILE A 159 20.07 -30.14 -4.20
N GLU A 160 20.15 -31.20 -3.40
CA GLU A 160 19.20 -31.48 -2.32
C GLU A 160 19.91 -31.61 -0.97
N ALA A 161 19.26 -31.18 0.10
CA ALA A 161 19.77 -31.26 1.46
C ALA A 161 18.68 -31.64 2.47
N ASP A 162 19.00 -32.60 3.36
CA ASP A 162 18.16 -32.92 4.51
C ASP A 162 18.04 -31.74 5.49
N GLY A 163 19.11 -30.96 5.65
CA GLY A 163 19.15 -29.74 6.46
C GLY A 163 19.39 -28.47 5.62
N THR A 164 20.32 -27.63 6.06
CA THR A 164 20.74 -26.43 5.31
C THR A 164 21.54 -26.82 4.06
N ALA A 165 21.24 -26.23 2.89
CA ALA A 165 21.93 -26.58 1.65
C ALA A 165 23.23 -25.78 1.43
N ILE A 166 23.21 -24.46 1.63
CA ILE A 166 24.38 -23.59 1.45
C ILE A 166 24.59 -22.69 2.66
N ARG A 167 25.85 -22.56 3.07
CA ARG A 167 26.29 -21.68 4.15
C ARG A 167 27.37 -20.71 3.64
N ILE A 168 27.13 -19.41 3.73
CA ILE A 168 28.06 -18.35 3.33
C ILE A 168 28.86 -17.88 4.56
N ASP A 169 30.16 -18.14 4.56
CA ASP A 169 31.09 -17.81 5.65
C ASP A 169 32.01 -16.63 5.30
N GLY A 170 32.28 -16.41 4.01
CA GLY A 170 33.13 -15.33 3.50
C GLY A 170 32.40 -13.99 3.29
N SER A 171 33.16 -12.91 3.09
CA SER A 171 32.66 -11.62 2.58
C SER A 171 33.07 -11.44 1.12
N GLY A 172 32.36 -10.61 0.36
CA GLY A 172 32.58 -10.46 -1.08
C GLY A 172 32.13 -11.70 -1.87
N ILE A 173 31.18 -12.47 -1.35
CA ILE A 173 30.76 -13.74 -1.95
C ILE A 173 29.66 -13.47 -2.97
N THR A 174 29.87 -13.88 -4.21
CA THR A 174 28.79 -13.99 -5.20
C THR A 174 28.41 -15.46 -5.33
N LEU A 175 27.18 -15.80 -5.01
CA LEU A 175 26.58 -17.10 -5.26
C LEU A 175 25.61 -16.97 -6.42
N ASP A 176 25.95 -17.52 -7.57
CA ASP A 176 25.07 -17.65 -8.72
C ASP A 176 24.58 -19.09 -8.80
N LEU A 177 23.27 -19.30 -8.75
CA LEU A 177 22.70 -20.63 -8.84
C LEU A 177 22.65 -21.13 -10.29
N ASN A 178 23.03 -20.32 -11.28
CA ASN A 178 23.12 -20.65 -12.69
C ASN A 178 21.85 -21.32 -13.26
N GLY A 179 20.70 -20.90 -12.73
CA GLY A 179 19.39 -21.45 -13.10
C GLY A 179 19.06 -22.82 -12.49
N HIS A 180 19.92 -23.38 -11.64
CA HIS A 180 19.71 -24.63 -10.93
C HIS A 180 18.82 -24.48 -9.69
N THR A 181 18.37 -25.64 -9.20
CA THR A 181 17.47 -25.78 -8.06
C THR A 181 18.22 -26.19 -6.80
N ILE A 182 17.91 -25.52 -5.69
CA ILE A 182 18.21 -25.96 -4.33
C ILE A 182 16.93 -26.47 -3.67
N VAL A 183 16.92 -27.72 -3.20
CA VAL A 183 15.92 -28.25 -2.27
C VAL A 183 16.54 -28.42 -0.89
N TYR A 184 15.95 -27.85 0.15
CA TYR A 184 16.50 -27.88 1.52
C TYR A 184 15.47 -28.35 2.55
N GLY A 185 15.90 -28.86 3.70
CA GLY A 185 14.96 -29.28 4.75
C GLY A 185 14.13 -30.50 4.38
N ASN A 186 14.77 -31.51 3.79
CA ASN A 186 14.15 -32.81 3.50
C ASN A 186 13.94 -33.68 4.76
N ALA A 187 14.65 -33.39 5.86
CA ALA A 187 14.48 -34.04 7.16
C ALA A 187 13.98 -33.06 8.24
N VAL A 188 13.42 -33.59 9.33
CA VAL A 188 12.97 -32.79 10.46
C VAL A 188 14.16 -32.09 11.11
N GLY A 189 14.08 -30.77 11.25
CA GLY A 189 15.12 -29.95 11.86
C GLY A 189 15.09 -28.52 11.36
N GLU A 190 15.97 -27.69 11.90
CA GLU A 190 16.20 -26.34 11.40
C GLU A 190 16.99 -26.39 10.07
N ALA A 191 16.45 -25.79 9.02
CA ALA A 191 17.02 -25.86 7.68
C ALA A 191 16.82 -24.56 6.90
N TYR A 192 17.78 -24.24 6.04
CA TYR A 192 17.76 -23.06 5.18
C TYR A 192 18.26 -23.41 3.78
N GLY A 193 17.72 -22.76 2.75
CA GLY A 193 18.24 -22.93 1.39
C GLY A 193 19.64 -22.33 1.30
N VAL A 194 19.72 -21.03 1.53
CA VAL A 194 20.97 -20.28 1.66
C VAL A 194 20.95 -19.56 2.99
N ARG A 195 21.98 -19.77 3.82
CA ARG A 195 22.18 -19.00 5.04
C ARG A 195 23.55 -18.32 5.08
N THR A 196 23.62 -17.11 5.63
CA THR A 196 24.91 -16.53 6.04
C THR A 196 25.26 -16.96 7.46
N VAL A 197 26.55 -16.98 7.78
CA VAL A 197 26.97 -16.98 9.19
C VAL A 197 26.68 -15.66 9.84
N GLU A 198 26.67 -15.70 11.17
CA GLU A 198 26.41 -14.54 12.00
C GLU A 198 27.64 -13.62 12.02
N TRP A 199 27.38 -12.30 12.09
CA TRP A 199 28.31 -11.20 12.31
C TRP A 199 29.16 -10.73 11.11
N ASN A 200 29.02 -9.42 10.82
CA ASN A 200 29.95 -8.58 10.05
C ASN A 200 30.33 -9.07 8.64
N LYS A 201 29.45 -9.82 7.97
CA LYS A 201 29.65 -10.15 6.55
C LYS A 201 29.22 -9.00 5.66
N ARG A 202 29.94 -8.83 4.56
CA ARG A 202 29.73 -7.70 3.64
C ARG A 202 29.77 -8.12 2.18
N ASN A 203 29.08 -7.37 1.33
CA ASN A 203 29.11 -7.53 -0.13
C ASN A 203 28.81 -8.98 -0.53
N ILE A 204 27.59 -9.43 -0.24
CA ILE A 204 27.12 -10.79 -0.57
C ILE A 204 26.06 -10.71 -1.66
N LYS A 205 26.15 -11.59 -2.66
CA LYS A 205 25.12 -11.70 -3.70
C LYS A 205 24.60 -13.13 -3.76
N VAL A 206 23.28 -13.30 -3.86
CA VAL A 206 22.61 -14.58 -4.10
C VAL A 206 21.70 -14.42 -5.31
N LEU A 207 22.08 -15.06 -6.42
CA LEU A 207 21.60 -14.74 -7.75
C LEU A 207 21.05 -15.96 -8.49
N ASN A 208 20.03 -15.74 -9.31
CA ASN A 208 19.71 -16.55 -10.49
C ASN A 208 19.54 -18.07 -10.28
N GLY A 209 18.45 -18.49 -9.64
CA GLY A 209 18.03 -19.90 -9.63
C GLY A 209 16.76 -20.14 -8.85
N ILE A 210 16.56 -21.39 -8.42
CA ILE A 210 15.33 -21.83 -7.76
C ILE A 210 15.67 -22.31 -6.35
N ILE A 211 14.92 -21.89 -5.34
CA ILE A 211 15.06 -22.38 -3.95
C ILE A 211 13.70 -22.88 -3.46
N ARG A 212 13.62 -24.17 -3.13
CA ARG A 212 12.40 -24.84 -2.67
C ARG A 212 12.60 -25.45 -1.29
N GLN A 213 11.66 -25.18 -0.39
CA GLN A 213 11.56 -25.92 0.85
C GLN A 213 11.15 -27.37 0.55
N GLY A 214 11.88 -28.30 1.14
CA GLY A 214 11.72 -29.74 1.00
C GLY A 214 10.61 -30.30 1.88
N ARG A 215 10.45 -31.63 1.81
CA ARG A 215 9.28 -32.36 2.31
C ARG A 215 9.03 -32.24 3.82
N ALA A 216 10.03 -31.95 4.64
CA ALA A 216 9.83 -31.85 6.09
C ALA A 216 9.03 -30.60 6.48
N ASN A 217 8.98 -29.60 5.59
CA ASN A 217 8.16 -28.40 5.76
C ASN A 217 8.35 -27.71 7.13
N GLY A 218 9.60 -27.68 7.59
CA GLY A 218 9.99 -27.28 8.94
C GLY A 218 9.58 -25.84 9.31
N ARG A 219 9.28 -25.63 10.59
CA ARG A 219 8.95 -24.32 11.15
C ARG A 219 10.18 -23.39 11.12
N GLY A 220 10.00 -22.13 10.74
CA GLY A 220 11.08 -21.13 10.75
C GLY A 220 12.22 -21.39 9.75
N CYS A 221 12.05 -22.34 8.83
CA CYS A 221 13.06 -22.77 7.88
C CYS A 221 13.02 -21.91 6.60
N HIS A 222 13.67 -20.75 6.64
CA HIS A 222 13.59 -19.74 5.55
C HIS A 222 14.42 -20.14 4.31
N PRO A 223 13.93 -19.92 3.08
CA PRO A 223 14.70 -20.17 1.86
C PRO A 223 16.02 -19.39 1.80
N VAL A 224 15.96 -18.09 2.12
CA VAL A 224 17.14 -17.24 2.23
C VAL A 224 17.12 -16.57 3.59
N ARG A 225 18.17 -16.83 4.39
CA ARG A 225 18.36 -16.23 5.72
C ARG A 225 19.72 -15.56 5.81
N ALA A 226 19.72 -14.28 6.18
CA ALA A 226 20.92 -13.57 6.56
C ALA A 226 20.82 -13.11 8.02
N ARG A 227 21.97 -12.99 8.69
CA ARG A 227 22.06 -12.38 10.02
C ARG A 227 23.27 -11.43 10.05
N GLU A 228 23.01 -10.15 10.32
CA GLU A 228 24.01 -9.09 10.43
C GLU A 228 24.94 -8.98 9.22
N VAL A 229 24.32 -8.81 8.05
CA VAL A 229 25.01 -8.63 6.76
C VAL A 229 24.87 -7.18 6.30
N TYR A 230 25.92 -6.60 5.76
CA TYR A 230 25.91 -5.26 5.16
C TYR A 230 26.14 -5.38 3.66
N ASP A 231 25.40 -4.65 2.84
CA ASP A 231 25.55 -4.70 1.38
C ASP A 231 25.30 -6.13 0.85
N MET A 232 24.02 -6.51 0.77
CA MET A 232 23.65 -7.81 0.21
C MET A 232 22.56 -7.69 -0.85
N GLU A 233 22.80 -8.35 -1.98
CA GLU A 233 21.94 -8.42 -3.14
C GLU A 233 21.28 -9.80 -3.22
N VAL A 234 19.96 -9.83 -3.36
CA VAL A 234 19.20 -11.04 -3.63
C VAL A 234 18.36 -10.81 -4.88
N ALA A 235 18.69 -11.49 -5.97
CA ALA A 235 18.06 -11.22 -7.25
C ALA A 235 17.87 -12.43 -8.16
N GLY A 236 16.84 -12.38 -8.99
CA GLY A 236 16.60 -13.41 -9.99
C GLY A 236 16.27 -14.79 -9.41
N LEU A 237 15.77 -14.86 -8.18
CA LEU A 237 15.41 -16.13 -7.55
C LEU A 237 13.93 -16.47 -7.74
N GLU A 238 13.63 -17.75 -7.93
CA GLU A 238 12.29 -18.31 -7.79
C GLU A 238 12.21 -19.12 -6.49
N ILE A 239 11.43 -18.63 -5.53
CA ILE A 239 11.41 -19.13 -4.16
C ILE A 239 10.05 -19.75 -3.86
N THR A 240 10.04 -20.97 -3.30
CA THR A 240 8.81 -21.63 -2.81
C THR A 240 9.01 -22.18 -1.41
N TYR A 241 8.10 -21.88 -0.49
CA TYR A 241 8.14 -22.33 0.90
C TYR A 241 6.73 -22.49 1.49
N GLY A 242 6.59 -23.42 2.44
CA GLY A 242 5.30 -23.81 3.02
C GLY A 242 5.28 -23.91 4.54
N GLY A 243 6.44 -23.95 5.18
CA GLY A 243 6.54 -24.28 6.60
C GLY A 243 5.83 -23.27 7.49
N PRO A 244 5.40 -23.66 8.70
CA PRO A 244 4.94 -22.72 9.70
C PRO A 244 5.97 -21.64 9.99
N ASP A 245 5.52 -20.41 10.24
CA ASP A 245 6.37 -19.29 10.67
C ASP A 245 7.62 -19.05 9.81
N CYS A 246 7.52 -19.31 8.50
CA CYS A 246 8.59 -19.05 7.55
C CYS A 246 8.44 -17.68 6.89
N HIS A 247 9.57 -17.00 6.74
CA HIS A 247 9.77 -15.91 5.81
C HIS A 247 10.33 -16.46 4.49
N GLY A 248 10.11 -15.75 3.37
CA GLY A 248 10.72 -16.12 2.08
C GLY A 248 12.18 -15.68 1.98
N ILE A 249 12.41 -14.37 2.09
CA ILE A 249 13.75 -13.78 2.21
C ILE A 249 13.80 -12.98 3.50
N PHE A 250 14.74 -13.33 4.38
CA PHE A 250 14.78 -12.81 5.75
C PHE A 250 16.16 -12.39 6.20
N TRP A 251 16.21 -11.28 6.94
CA TRP A 251 17.41 -10.73 7.52
C TRP A 251 17.17 -10.45 8.99
N TRP A 252 18.03 -11.01 9.81
CA TRP A 252 18.15 -10.64 11.20
C TRP A 252 19.24 -9.58 11.33
N GLU A 253 18.86 -8.31 11.20
CA GLU A 253 19.76 -7.15 11.23
C GLU A 253 20.72 -7.05 10.03
N GLY A 254 21.25 -5.84 9.80
CA GLY A 254 22.07 -5.52 8.63
C GLY A 254 21.74 -4.17 8.02
N ARG A 255 22.48 -3.72 7.01
CA ARG A 255 22.19 -2.48 6.24
C ARG A 255 22.42 -2.69 4.75
N ASP A 256 21.95 -1.74 3.94
CA ASP A 256 22.26 -1.69 2.50
C ASP A 256 21.80 -2.96 1.75
N GLN A 257 20.57 -3.41 2.00
CA GLN A 257 20.03 -4.62 1.37
C GLN A 257 19.32 -4.27 0.07
N ASN A 258 19.61 -4.99 -1.01
CA ASN A 258 18.97 -4.79 -2.30
C ASN A 258 18.29 -6.08 -2.79
N VAL A 259 16.97 -6.07 -2.89
CA VAL A 259 16.18 -7.26 -3.21
C VAL A 259 15.33 -6.97 -4.43
N HIS A 260 15.66 -7.61 -5.55
CA HIS A 260 14.95 -7.31 -6.78
C HIS A 260 14.79 -8.45 -7.75
N HIS A 261 13.77 -8.36 -8.60
CA HIS A 261 13.55 -9.31 -9.68
C HIS A 261 13.43 -10.76 -9.18
N ASN A 262 12.86 -10.97 -8.00
CA ASN A 262 12.59 -12.30 -7.47
C ASN A 262 11.11 -12.67 -7.66
N VAL A 263 10.83 -13.96 -7.78
CA VAL A 263 9.50 -14.54 -7.74
C VAL A 263 9.35 -15.34 -6.45
N VAL A 264 8.42 -14.95 -5.58
CA VAL A 264 8.22 -15.59 -4.27
C VAL A 264 6.83 -16.19 -4.17
N PHE A 265 6.75 -17.46 -3.76
CA PHE A 265 5.50 -18.17 -3.59
C PHE A 265 5.43 -18.87 -2.23
N ASP A 266 4.59 -18.32 -1.35
CA ASP A 266 4.23 -18.93 -0.08
C ASP A 266 3.07 -19.92 -0.27
N THR A 267 3.26 -21.20 0.02
CA THR A 267 2.24 -22.26 -0.11
C THR A 267 1.51 -22.56 1.19
N GLY A 268 1.98 -22.07 2.34
CA GLY A 268 1.45 -22.54 3.61
C GLY A 268 0.27 -21.75 4.15
N THR A 269 -0.27 -22.31 5.23
CA THR A 269 -1.60 -22.03 5.76
C THR A 269 -1.62 -21.98 7.29
N HIS A 270 -0.44 -21.94 7.92
CA HIS A 270 -0.32 -21.94 9.37
C HIS A 270 0.59 -20.81 9.86
N ILE A 271 0.16 -20.17 10.95
CA ILE A 271 0.83 -19.09 11.66
C ILE A 271 0.66 -19.40 13.15
N THR A 272 1.76 -19.58 13.89
CA THR A 272 1.67 -19.83 15.34
C THR A 272 1.61 -18.53 16.14
N ASN A 273 2.32 -17.51 15.66
CA ASN A 273 2.34 -16.19 16.28
C ASN A 273 2.41 -15.09 15.22
N ARG A 274 1.29 -14.42 14.99
CA ARG A 274 1.23 -13.27 14.08
C ARG A 274 2.10 -12.09 14.52
N HIS A 275 2.45 -11.95 15.80
CA HIS A 275 3.27 -10.83 16.26
C HIS A 275 4.72 -10.93 15.78
N SER A 276 5.20 -12.14 15.48
CA SER A 276 6.47 -12.34 14.76
C SER A 276 6.38 -11.70 13.37
N GLY A 277 5.21 -11.86 12.74
CA GLY A 277 4.81 -11.35 11.46
C GLY A 277 5.70 -11.84 10.31
N LEU A 278 5.09 -12.58 9.40
CA LEU A 278 5.82 -13.39 8.44
C LEU A 278 5.81 -12.66 7.11
N ASP A 279 7.00 -12.27 6.66
CA ASP A 279 7.21 -11.48 5.45
C ASP A 279 7.64 -12.41 4.31
N ALA A 280 7.03 -12.30 3.13
CA ALA A 280 7.57 -12.92 1.92
C ALA A 280 8.95 -12.32 1.60
N ILE A 281 9.10 -11.00 1.77
CA ILE A 281 10.36 -10.28 1.64
C ILE A 281 10.53 -9.29 2.80
N HIS A 282 11.59 -9.44 3.60
CA HIS A 282 11.91 -8.55 4.73
C HIS A 282 13.06 -7.57 4.45
N THR A 283 12.86 -6.46 3.74
CA THR A 283 13.94 -5.44 3.62
C THR A 283 14.05 -4.45 4.79
N GLY A 284 13.11 -4.48 5.73
CA GLY A 284 12.96 -3.44 6.76
C GLY A 284 13.80 -3.61 8.04
N GLY A 285 14.77 -4.52 8.11
CA GLY A 285 15.34 -4.93 9.40
C GLY A 285 16.53 -4.10 9.91
N THR A 286 16.39 -3.43 11.07
CA THR A 286 17.49 -3.17 12.03
C THR A 286 17.06 -3.18 13.51
N ALA A 287 15.93 -3.79 13.88
CA ALA A 287 15.56 -3.89 15.30
C ALA A 287 14.56 -5.02 15.57
N TYR A 288 15.05 -6.26 15.65
CA TYR A 288 14.44 -7.21 16.59
C TYR A 288 15.11 -7.13 17.97
N SER A 289 16.38 -6.69 18.06
CA SER A 289 17.15 -6.65 19.31
C SER A 289 17.04 -5.36 20.12
N THR A 290 16.79 -4.20 19.51
CA THR A 290 16.85 -2.92 20.26
C THR A 290 15.53 -2.51 20.93
N GLY A 291 14.53 -3.39 20.91
CA GLY A 291 13.22 -3.09 21.44
C GLY A 291 12.47 -2.00 20.66
N PRO A 292 11.17 -1.82 20.95
CA PRO A 292 10.35 -0.80 20.32
C PRO A 292 10.81 0.61 20.76
N GLY A 293 11.64 1.30 19.96
CA GLY A 293 11.87 2.75 20.13
C GLY A 293 13.25 3.36 19.79
N THR A 294 14.22 2.60 19.29
CA THR A 294 15.64 3.06 19.27
C THR A 294 16.34 2.89 17.92
N VAL A 295 15.63 2.89 16.78
CA VAL A 295 16.32 2.89 15.48
C VAL A 295 16.89 4.29 15.22
N PRO A 296 18.23 4.48 15.16
CA PRO A 296 18.79 5.79 14.89
C PRO A 296 18.37 6.30 13.50
N PRO A 297 18.16 7.62 13.34
CA PRO A 297 17.96 8.23 12.02
C PRO A 297 19.05 7.79 11.03
N GLY A 298 18.66 7.48 9.79
CA GLY A 298 19.60 7.13 8.71
C GLY A 298 19.86 5.63 8.50
N VAL A 299 19.63 4.77 9.50
CA VAL A 299 20.00 3.35 9.43
C VAL A 299 19.22 2.55 8.37
N LEU A 300 17.96 2.91 8.14
CA LEU A 300 17.07 2.19 7.23
C LEU A 300 17.03 2.77 5.81
N ARG A 301 17.81 3.83 5.53
CA ARG A 301 17.69 4.65 4.30
C ARG A 301 18.29 4.02 3.05
N CYS A 302 18.88 2.83 3.17
CA CYS A 302 19.61 2.21 2.07
C CYS A 302 19.09 0.81 1.70
N HIS A 303 18.05 0.31 2.38
CA HIS A 303 17.42 -0.94 1.99
C HIS A 303 16.41 -0.72 0.85
N THR A 304 16.47 -1.52 -0.20
CA THR A 304 15.61 -1.42 -1.38
C THR A 304 14.92 -2.75 -1.67
N SER A 305 13.65 -2.68 -2.04
CA SER A 305 12.87 -3.82 -2.54
C SER A 305 12.17 -3.41 -3.83
N SER A 306 12.56 -3.98 -4.96
CA SER A 306 11.98 -3.56 -6.24
C SER A 306 11.76 -4.66 -7.26
N HIS A 307 10.79 -4.51 -8.15
CA HIS A 307 10.59 -5.43 -9.28
C HIS A 307 10.35 -6.91 -8.89
N ASN A 308 9.96 -7.18 -7.64
CA ASN A 308 9.65 -8.53 -7.19
C ASN A 308 8.20 -8.89 -7.51
N LEU A 309 7.98 -10.16 -7.84
CA LEU A 309 6.65 -10.77 -7.96
C LEU A 309 6.39 -11.70 -6.76
N VAL A 310 5.56 -11.28 -5.83
CA VAL A 310 5.07 -12.14 -4.73
C VAL A 310 3.75 -12.77 -5.18
N LYS A 311 3.81 -14.00 -5.69
CA LYS A 311 2.65 -14.74 -6.21
C LYS A 311 1.61 -15.06 -5.13
N ARG A 312 2.08 -15.16 -3.87
CA ARG A 312 1.26 -15.27 -2.67
C ARG A 312 2.10 -14.98 -1.43
N ALA A 313 1.50 -14.29 -0.45
CA ALA A 313 1.96 -14.30 0.93
C ALA A 313 0.79 -14.57 1.88
N ARG A 314 0.98 -15.46 2.86
CA ARG A 314 -0.08 -15.80 3.83
C ARG A 314 -0.28 -14.75 4.92
N HIS A 315 0.67 -13.84 5.10
CA HIS A 315 0.60 -12.82 6.15
C HIS A 315 1.06 -11.45 5.64
N ARG A 316 2.37 -11.19 5.52
CA ARG A 316 2.90 -9.91 5.04
C ARG A 316 3.63 -10.09 3.72
N GLY A 317 3.42 -9.18 2.77
CA GLY A 317 4.11 -9.22 1.48
C GLY A 317 5.56 -8.74 1.64
N ILE A 318 5.74 -7.43 1.65
CA ILE A 318 7.05 -6.78 1.75
C ILE A 318 7.11 -5.92 3.02
N ASN A 319 8.06 -6.20 3.90
CA ASN A 319 8.45 -5.28 4.95
C ASN A 319 9.52 -4.34 4.37
N ALA A 320 9.10 -3.13 4.01
CA ALA A 320 9.87 -2.22 3.19
C ALA A 320 10.98 -1.51 3.97
N GLY A 321 12.11 -1.39 3.28
CA GLY A 321 13.25 -0.55 3.60
C GLY A 321 13.03 0.92 3.25
N ALA A 322 14.08 1.60 2.79
CA ALA A 322 14.00 2.98 2.37
C ALA A 322 13.10 3.20 1.16
N ASP A 323 13.29 2.35 0.15
CA ASP A 323 12.62 2.42 -1.13
C ASP A 323 11.96 1.08 -1.46
N CYS A 324 10.69 1.12 -1.81
CA CYS A 324 9.91 -0.05 -2.19
C CYS A 324 9.12 0.28 -3.45
N ALA A 325 9.56 -0.28 -4.59
CA ALA A 325 9.13 0.21 -5.89
C ALA A 325 8.87 -0.87 -6.93
N PHE A 326 7.85 -0.68 -7.77
CA PHE A 326 7.58 -1.54 -8.92
C PHE A 326 7.39 -3.03 -8.57
N ASN A 327 7.02 -3.36 -7.34
CA ASN A 327 6.71 -4.74 -6.97
C ASN A 327 5.25 -5.06 -7.34
N GLU A 328 4.98 -6.34 -7.60
CA GLU A 328 3.64 -6.88 -7.75
C GLU A 328 3.43 -7.98 -6.71
N LEU A 329 2.37 -7.88 -5.91
CA LEU A 329 2.16 -8.80 -4.78
C LEU A 329 0.71 -9.17 -4.56
N TYR A 330 0.49 -10.41 -4.16
CA TYR A 330 -0.82 -11.00 -3.90
C TYR A 330 -0.90 -11.50 -2.46
N LEU A 331 -1.74 -10.86 -1.66
CA LEU A 331 -2.03 -11.28 -0.29
C LEU A 331 -3.21 -12.24 -0.25
N ASP A 332 -2.98 -13.39 0.38
CA ASP A 332 -4.03 -14.27 0.87
C ASP A 332 -3.92 -14.30 2.40
N SER A 333 -4.48 -13.31 3.10
CA SER A 333 -4.18 -13.11 4.52
C SER A 333 -4.77 -14.19 5.44
N TRP A 334 -3.95 -14.84 6.26
CA TRP A 334 -4.37 -15.82 7.27
C TRP A 334 -4.52 -15.25 8.67
N ASP A 335 -4.05 -14.02 8.92
CA ASP A 335 -4.16 -13.39 10.23
C ASP A 335 -4.20 -11.87 10.13
N THR A 336 -4.57 -11.19 11.20
CA THR A 336 -4.67 -9.73 11.22
C THR A 336 -3.29 -9.05 11.10
N ASN A 337 -3.29 -7.77 10.73
CA ASN A 337 -2.09 -6.97 10.44
C ASN A 337 -1.27 -7.54 9.25
N ALA A 338 -1.97 -8.12 8.29
CA ALA A 338 -1.44 -8.63 7.04
C ALA A 338 -1.24 -7.52 6.01
N PHE A 339 -0.09 -6.85 6.08
CA PHE A 339 0.26 -5.76 5.19
C PHE A 339 0.84 -6.27 3.87
N GLY A 340 0.35 -5.75 2.74
CA GLY A 340 0.92 -5.98 1.42
C GLY A 340 2.30 -5.38 1.37
N ILE A 341 2.39 -4.10 1.73
CA ILE A 341 3.65 -3.42 2.02
C ILE A 341 3.55 -2.77 3.40
N ARG A 342 4.53 -3.05 4.25
CA ARG A 342 4.64 -2.45 5.58
C ARG A 342 5.86 -1.55 5.68
N GLY A 343 5.66 -0.32 6.13
CA GLY A 343 6.74 0.61 6.42
C GLY A 343 7.44 1.18 5.21
N GLY A 344 8.60 1.80 5.45
CA GLY A 344 9.44 2.44 4.46
C GLY A 344 9.26 3.95 4.32
N PHE A 345 10.24 4.61 3.69
CA PHE A 345 10.26 6.06 3.51
C PHE A 345 9.69 6.50 2.16
N ASN A 346 9.84 5.64 1.15
CA ASN A 346 9.37 5.89 -0.20
C ASN A 346 8.75 4.59 -0.77
N ILE A 347 7.43 4.56 -0.91
CA ILE A 347 6.68 3.40 -1.41
C ILE A 347 5.94 3.83 -2.67
N HIS A 348 6.30 3.28 -3.83
CA HIS A 348 5.68 3.75 -5.07
C HIS A 348 5.62 2.78 -6.23
N HIS A 349 4.66 2.99 -7.13
CA HIS A 349 4.51 2.21 -8.36
C HIS A 349 4.35 0.70 -8.11
N ASN A 350 3.97 0.30 -6.88
CA ASN A 350 3.68 -1.09 -6.56
C ASN A 350 2.24 -1.42 -6.96
N ARG A 351 2.01 -2.69 -7.33
CA ARG A 351 0.69 -3.27 -7.57
C ARG A 351 0.39 -4.28 -6.44
N ILE A 352 -0.64 -4.01 -5.66
CA ILE A 352 -1.00 -4.77 -4.47
C ILE A 352 -2.39 -5.35 -4.65
N PHE A 353 -2.45 -6.67 -4.66
CA PHE A 353 -3.68 -7.45 -4.73
C PHE A 353 -3.92 -8.15 -3.40
N GLY A 354 -5.16 -8.22 -2.93
CA GLY A 354 -5.40 -8.81 -1.63
C GLY A 354 -6.79 -9.38 -1.41
N THR A 355 -6.83 -10.48 -0.67
CA THR A 355 -8.02 -11.03 -0.02
C THR A 355 -7.61 -11.64 1.32
N GLY A 356 -8.57 -12.13 2.09
CA GLY A 356 -8.27 -12.86 3.32
C GLY A 356 -8.82 -12.24 4.60
N TYR A 357 -8.18 -12.63 5.70
CA TYR A 357 -8.46 -12.20 7.04
C TYR A 357 -7.79 -10.85 7.33
N MET A 358 -8.57 -9.77 7.28
CA MET A 358 -8.08 -8.41 7.56
C MET A 358 -6.81 -7.99 6.79
N PRO A 359 -6.67 -8.25 5.47
CA PRO A 359 -5.55 -7.71 4.71
C PRO A 359 -5.55 -6.17 4.69
N GLU A 360 -4.35 -5.62 4.64
CA GLU A 360 -4.04 -4.19 4.59
C GLU A 360 -3.14 -3.96 3.36
N GLY A 361 -3.43 -2.98 2.50
CA GLY A 361 -2.61 -2.71 1.32
C GLY A 361 -1.23 -2.16 1.71
N ILE A 362 -1.20 -0.92 2.21
CA ILE A 362 0.02 -0.26 2.70
C ILE A 362 -0.17 0.22 4.13
N GLY A 363 0.77 -0.11 5.01
CA GLY A 363 0.73 0.27 6.43
C GLY A 363 1.97 1.00 6.92
N SER A 364 1.80 1.78 7.99
CA SER A 364 2.91 2.40 8.72
C SER A 364 3.85 1.36 9.35
N ARG A 365 5.14 1.75 9.49
CA ARG A 365 6.14 0.96 10.21
C ARG A 365 5.83 0.93 11.71
N TRP A 366 6.21 -0.13 12.42
CA TRP A 366 6.28 -0.06 13.90
C TRP A 366 7.62 0.55 14.31
N GLY A 367 7.61 1.46 15.27
CA GLY A 367 8.78 2.23 15.70
C GLY A 367 8.54 3.73 15.57
N GLU A 368 9.31 4.52 16.31
CA GLU A 368 9.31 5.99 16.21
C GLU A 368 9.80 6.40 14.81
N THR A 369 8.99 7.14 14.04
CA THR A 369 9.42 7.69 12.75
C THR A 369 8.89 9.11 12.56
N VAL A 370 9.80 10.08 12.64
CA VAL A 370 9.53 11.50 12.34
C VAL A 370 9.96 11.88 10.92
N GLU A 371 10.68 10.99 10.24
CA GLU A 371 11.14 11.23 8.86
C GLU A 371 9.98 11.32 7.88
N PRO A 372 10.09 12.15 6.83
CA PRO A 372 9.12 12.19 5.74
C PRO A 372 8.88 10.80 5.14
N LYS A 373 7.60 10.46 4.97
CA LYS A 373 7.13 9.21 4.39
C LYS A 373 6.30 9.53 3.16
N ARG A 374 6.75 9.06 2.01
CA ARG A 374 6.09 9.26 0.72
C ARG A 374 5.46 7.94 0.27
N ILE A 375 4.15 7.94 0.10
CA ILE A 375 3.40 6.79 -0.41
C ILE A 375 2.70 7.25 -1.66
N HIS A 376 3.20 6.88 -2.84
CA HIS A 376 2.71 7.51 -4.06
C HIS A 376 2.63 6.61 -5.28
N HIS A 377 1.65 6.85 -6.15
CA HIS A 377 1.51 6.13 -7.42
C HIS A 377 1.42 4.60 -7.27
N ASN A 378 0.94 4.11 -6.13
CA ASN A 378 0.66 2.68 -5.95
C ASN A 378 -0.75 2.36 -6.45
N TYR A 379 -0.93 1.15 -6.95
CA TYR A 379 -2.21 0.57 -7.30
C TYR A 379 -2.56 -0.53 -6.28
N ILE A 380 -3.66 -0.38 -5.56
CA ILE A 380 -4.14 -1.31 -4.55
C ILE A 380 -5.54 -1.78 -4.95
N GLU A 381 -5.71 -3.08 -5.12
CA GLU A 381 -7.00 -3.71 -5.44
C GLU A 381 -7.26 -4.89 -4.52
N MET A 382 -8.35 -4.85 -3.77
CA MET A 382 -8.63 -5.89 -2.79
C MET A 382 -10.09 -6.30 -2.80
N VAL A 383 -10.32 -7.60 -2.61
CA VAL A 383 -11.65 -8.19 -2.61
C VAL A 383 -11.88 -8.96 -1.33
N GLY A 384 -12.91 -8.57 -0.60
CA GLY A 384 -13.32 -9.17 0.66
C GLY A 384 -14.50 -10.09 0.44
N ARG A 385 -14.45 -11.25 1.09
CA ARG A 385 -15.50 -12.27 1.07
C ARG A 385 -15.58 -12.93 2.44
N LYS A 386 -16.66 -13.64 2.71
CA LYS A 386 -16.75 -14.45 3.93
C LYS A 386 -15.63 -15.49 3.93
N ILE A 387 -14.84 -15.48 4.99
CA ILE A 387 -13.72 -16.39 5.17
C ILE A 387 -13.83 -16.95 6.58
N THR A 388 -13.71 -18.28 6.69
CA THR A 388 -13.82 -19.02 7.94
C THR A 388 -12.54 -19.79 8.21
N GLY A 389 -12.25 -20.03 9.50
CA GLY A 389 -11.18 -20.96 9.90
C GLY A 389 -9.75 -20.45 9.67
N ARG A 390 -9.55 -19.14 9.61
CA ARG A 390 -8.21 -18.51 9.59
C ARG A 390 -7.78 -18.15 11.01
N SER A 391 -7.74 -16.87 11.36
CA SER A 391 -7.36 -16.43 12.72
C SER A 391 -8.49 -16.58 13.73
N ARG A 392 -8.11 -16.90 14.97
CA ARG A 392 -9.03 -17.00 16.12
C ARG A 392 -9.20 -15.69 16.88
N GLU A 393 -8.34 -14.69 16.66
CA GLU A 393 -8.27 -13.50 17.53
C GLU A 393 -9.57 -12.71 17.60
N TYR A 394 -10.26 -12.57 16.46
CA TYR A 394 -11.52 -11.82 16.38
C TYR A 394 -12.65 -12.65 15.75
N GLY A 395 -12.50 -13.98 15.72
CA GLY A 395 -13.41 -14.89 15.02
C GLY A 395 -13.47 -14.65 13.51
N ASP A 396 -14.39 -15.32 12.84
CA ASP A 396 -14.56 -15.22 11.38
C ASP A 396 -15.04 -13.82 10.98
N GLN A 397 -14.18 -13.06 10.29
CA GLN A 397 -14.53 -11.77 9.71
C GLN A 397 -13.67 -11.46 8.49
N CYS A 398 -14.17 -10.57 7.64
CA CYS A 398 -13.40 -9.98 6.55
C CYS A 398 -13.28 -8.47 6.76
N HIS A 399 -12.08 -7.94 6.53
CA HIS A 399 -11.79 -6.51 6.56
C HIS A 399 -10.78 -6.20 5.47
N LEU A 400 -10.99 -5.13 4.72
CA LEU A 400 -10.04 -4.61 3.74
C LEU A 400 -9.69 -3.19 4.13
N SER A 401 -8.41 -2.86 4.11
CA SER A 401 -7.99 -1.48 4.23
C SER A 401 -6.90 -1.17 3.22
N GLY A 402 -7.09 -0.12 2.43
CA GLY A 402 -6.19 0.23 1.33
C GLY A 402 -4.88 0.78 1.86
N ILE A 403 -4.95 1.95 2.49
CA ILE A 403 -3.82 2.54 3.19
C ILE A 403 -4.18 2.75 4.65
N ARG A 404 -3.25 2.44 5.55
CA ARG A 404 -3.45 2.55 6.99
C ARG A 404 -2.31 3.30 7.67
N VAL A 405 -2.66 4.40 8.32
CA VAL A 405 -1.76 5.25 9.11
C VAL A 405 -2.13 5.09 10.59
N THR A 406 -1.43 4.19 11.28
CA THR A 406 -1.67 3.92 12.71
C THR A 406 -0.37 4.06 13.52
N PRO A 407 -0.32 4.95 14.52
CA PRO A 407 0.87 5.13 15.36
C PRO A 407 1.08 4.02 16.39
N TYR A 408 -0.01 3.35 16.82
CA TYR A 408 0.01 2.47 17.97
C TYR A 408 0.68 3.14 19.19
N ARG A 409 1.86 2.67 19.59
CA ARG A 409 2.62 3.21 20.71
C ARG A 409 3.70 4.23 20.29
N PHE A 410 3.93 4.42 18.99
CA PHE A 410 5.05 5.17 18.45
C PHE A 410 4.64 6.49 17.82
N ARG A 411 5.51 7.50 17.83
CA ARG A 411 5.30 8.69 16.98
C ARG A 411 5.48 8.36 15.51
N GLN A 412 4.60 8.91 14.70
CA GLN A 412 4.50 8.71 13.27
C GLN A 412 4.10 10.04 12.62
N GLU A 413 5.05 10.70 11.96
CA GLU A 413 4.84 12.05 11.44
C GLU A 413 5.21 12.19 9.96
N ASN A 414 4.76 13.26 9.29
CA ASN A 414 5.21 13.65 7.96
C ASN A 414 4.85 12.65 6.84
N PHE A 415 3.57 12.30 6.73
CA PHE A 415 3.05 11.46 5.63
C PHE A 415 2.59 12.33 4.46
N ASP A 416 3.17 12.09 3.28
CA ASP A 416 2.67 12.58 1.99
C ASP A 416 2.17 11.38 1.16
N ILE A 417 0.85 11.22 1.10
CA ILE A 417 0.18 10.10 0.43
C ILE A 417 -0.48 10.64 -0.84
N THR A 418 0.15 10.41 -2.00
CA THR A 418 -0.19 11.14 -3.23
C THR A 418 -0.33 10.27 -4.48
N GLY A 419 -1.37 10.49 -5.30
CA GLY A 419 -1.46 9.86 -6.62
C GLY A 419 -1.68 8.34 -6.59
N ASN A 420 -2.13 7.77 -5.47
CA ASN A 420 -2.43 6.35 -5.36
C ASN A 420 -3.83 6.05 -5.92
N THR A 421 -4.00 4.84 -6.45
CA THR A 421 -5.29 4.26 -6.85
C THR A 421 -5.63 3.13 -5.89
N ILE A 422 -6.76 3.24 -5.19
CA ILE A 422 -7.22 2.27 -4.20
C ILE A 422 -8.62 1.80 -4.58
N ILE A 423 -8.79 0.49 -4.74
CA ILE A 423 -10.05 -0.12 -5.18
C ILE A 423 -10.38 -1.29 -4.24
N LEU A 424 -11.45 -1.14 -3.46
CA LEU A 424 -11.89 -2.16 -2.51
C LEU A 424 -13.31 -2.63 -2.84
N HIS A 425 -13.49 -3.95 -2.91
CA HIS A 425 -14.78 -4.58 -3.18
C HIS A 425 -15.14 -5.54 -2.05
N GLY A 426 -16.26 -5.27 -1.39
CA GLY A 426 -16.70 -6.01 -0.22
C GLY A 426 -17.93 -6.85 -0.51
N HIS A 427 -17.81 -8.14 -0.23
CA HIS A 427 -18.90 -9.11 -0.21
C HIS A 427 -19.12 -9.64 1.20
N HIS A 428 -20.31 -10.11 1.53
CA HIS A 428 -20.67 -10.82 2.77
C HIS A 428 -20.12 -10.20 4.07
N ALA A 429 -20.72 -9.10 4.53
CA ALA A 429 -20.33 -8.43 5.78
C ALA A 429 -18.81 -8.14 5.88
N THR A 430 -18.20 -7.66 4.78
CA THR A 430 -16.80 -7.22 4.77
C THR A 430 -16.69 -5.80 5.32
N LYS A 431 -15.79 -5.56 6.28
CA LYS A 431 -15.44 -4.18 6.68
C LYS A 431 -14.51 -3.57 5.65
N MET A 432 -14.66 -2.31 5.29
CA MET A 432 -13.78 -1.66 4.30
C MET A 432 -13.39 -0.25 4.68
N ARG A 433 -12.11 0.09 4.46
CA ARG A 433 -11.57 1.44 4.60
C ARG A 433 -10.64 1.74 3.43
N GLY A 434 -11.01 2.65 2.54
CA GLY A 434 -10.08 3.08 1.48
C GLY A 434 -8.78 3.64 2.08
N ILE A 435 -8.93 4.59 2.99
CA ILE A 435 -7.88 5.10 3.89
C ILE A 435 -8.34 5.00 5.35
N TRP A 436 -7.47 4.48 6.20
CA TRP A 436 -7.63 4.45 7.65
C TRP A 436 -6.57 5.35 8.31
N ALA A 437 -6.97 6.56 8.68
CA ALA A 437 -6.12 7.51 9.39
C ALA A 437 -6.45 7.52 10.90
N CYS A 438 -5.46 7.28 11.74
CA CYS A 438 -5.59 7.30 13.20
C CYS A 438 -4.90 8.54 13.80
N PRO A 439 -5.59 9.68 13.92
CA PRO A 439 -5.06 10.83 14.64
C PRO A 439 -4.92 10.49 16.14
N THR A 440 -3.78 10.85 16.71
CA THR A 440 -3.43 10.75 18.13
C THR A 440 -2.39 11.83 18.45
N GLY A 441 -2.13 12.12 19.74
CA GLY A 441 -1.00 12.97 20.15
C GLY A 441 0.40 12.50 19.69
N LYS A 442 0.49 11.36 18.98
CA LYS A 442 1.69 10.78 18.38
C LYS A 442 1.70 10.87 16.85
N THR A 443 0.68 11.46 16.22
CA THR A 443 0.64 11.64 14.77
C THR A 443 0.55 13.11 14.39
N LYS A 444 1.41 13.50 13.45
CA LYS A 444 1.51 14.87 12.94
C LYS A 444 1.70 14.89 11.43
N ASN A 445 1.27 15.98 10.81
CA ASN A 445 1.46 16.24 9.38
C ASN A 445 1.10 15.04 8.49
N ILE A 446 -0.19 14.66 8.47
CA ILE A 446 -0.72 13.61 7.58
C ILE A 446 -1.47 14.28 6.44
N VAL A 447 -0.95 14.14 5.22
CA VAL A 447 -1.54 14.69 4.00
C VAL A 447 -1.84 13.57 3.01
N PHE A 448 -3.11 13.45 2.63
CA PHE A 448 -3.62 12.52 1.64
C PHE A 448 -4.18 13.31 0.46
N ARG A 449 -3.47 13.35 -0.68
CA ARG A 449 -3.81 14.25 -1.79
C ARG A 449 -3.74 13.65 -3.18
N ASP A 450 -4.57 14.16 -4.09
CA ASP A 450 -4.56 13.76 -5.50
C ASP A 450 -4.70 12.23 -5.71
N ASN A 451 -5.36 11.51 -4.80
CA ASN A 451 -5.58 10.07 -4.88
C ASN A 451 -6.96 9.76 -5.48
N PHE A 452 -7.08 8.56 -6.05
CA PHE A 452 -8.35 7.96 -6.43
C PHE A 452 -8.67 6.79 -5.50
N VAL A 453 -9.86 6.81 -4.88
CA VAL A 453 -10.29 5.78 -3.93
C VAL A 453 -11.70 5.34 -4.28
N LYS A 454 -11.88 4.06 -4.61
CA LYS A 454 -13.16 3.42 -4.87
C LYS A 454 -13.43 2.32 -3.84
N VAL A 455 -14.57 2.41 -3.14
CA VAL A 455 -15.01 1.41 -2.16
C VAL A 455 -16.45 1.01 -2.46
N ILE A 456 -16.65 -0.23 -2.91
CA ILE A 456 -17.97 -0.75 -3.30
C ILE A 456 -18.36 -1.92 -2.42
N ALA A 457 -19.53 -1.81 -1.79
CA ALA A 457 -20.12 -2.84 -0.95
C ALA A 457 -21.32 -3.46 -1.66
N ASP A 458 -21.35 -4.78 -1.86
CA ASP A 458 -22.57 -5.42 -2.36
C ASP A 458 -23.71 -5.40 -1.31
N ASP A 459 -24.89 -5.88 -1.70
CA ASP A 459 -26.09 -5.86 -0.84
C ASP A 459 -26.00 -6.78 0.39
N THR A 460 -25.06 -7.73 0.37
CA THR A 460 -24.77 -8.63 1.49
C THR A 460 -23.79 -8.00 2.49
N CYS A 461 -23.18 -6.87 2.14
CA CYS A 461 -22.27 -6.11 2.97
C CYS A 461 -23.03 -5.04 3.77
N ARG A 462 -23.55 -5.40 4.95
CA ARG A 462 -24.42 -4.55 5.80
C ARG A 462 -23.76 -4.03 7.08
N LEU A 463 -22.44 -3.90 7.10
CA LEU A 463 -21.72 -3.52 8.33
C LEU A 463 -21.53 -2.00 8.49
N ASP A 464 -21.45 -1.58 9.75
CA ASP A 464 -21.19 -0.20 10.18
C ASP A 464 -19.90 0.41 9.64
N VAL A 465 -18.93 -0.41 9.24
CA VAL A 465 -17.56 -0.01 8.88
C VAL A 465 -17.29 -0.34 7.41
N CYS A 466 -17.91 0.41 6.51
CA CYS A 466 -17.61 0.39 5.09
C CYS A 466 -17.54 1.84 4.59
N GLN A 467 -16.34 2.36 4.35
CA GLN A 467 -16.15 3.76 3.96
C GLN A 467 -14.94 3.97 3.06
N ALA A 468 -15.00 4.99 2.20
CA ALA A 468 -13.83 5.45 1.44
C ALA A 468 -12.77 6.07 2.38
N VAL A 469 -13.19 6.87 3.35
CA VAL A 469 -12.33 7.55 4.32
C VAL A 469 -12.75 7.23 5.74
N SER A 470 -11.84 6.70 6.53
CA SER A 470 -12.00 6.48 7.96
C SER A 470 -10.99 7.32 8.73
N VAL A 471 -11.48 8.25 9.54
CA VAL A 471 -10.66 8.96 10.53
C VAL A 471 -11.11 8.51 11.91
N CYS A 472 -10.23 7.79 12.62
CA CYS A 472 -10.54 7.23 13.93
C CYS A 472 -9.27 6.86 14.70
N GLY A 473 -9.10 7.44 15.88
CA GLY A 473 -7.99 7.22 16.79
C GLY A 473 -8.27 7.76 18.19
N ALA A 474 -7.27 8.36 18.81
CA ALA A 474 -7.36 8.96 20.14
C ALA A 474 -6.81 10.40 20.06
N PRO A 475 -7.48 11.29 19.31
CA PRO A 475 -7.01 12.65 19.08
C PRO A 475 -6.91 13.42 20.39
N THR A 476 -5.93 14.31 20.47
CA THR A 476 -5.79 15.30 21.55
C THR A 476 -6.43 16.62 21.12
N PRO A 477 -6.71 17.56 22.06
CA PRO A 477 -7.26 18.87 21.70
C PRO A 477 -6.38 19.69 20.74
N ASP A 478 -5.07 19.48 20.80
CA ASP A 478 -4.02 20.10 19.97
C ASP A 478 -3.62 19.27 18.74
N GLN A 479 -4.44 18.27 18.37
CA GLN A 479 -4.17 17.38 17.24
C GLN A 479 -4.00 18.16 15.94
N ASP A 480 -2.84 17.99 15.27
CA ASP A 480 -2.64 18.46 13.90
C ASP A 480 -3.73 17.92 12.97
N PRO A 481 -4.25 18.74 12.04
CA PRO A 481 -5.25 18.28 11.09
C PRO A 481 -4.76 17.11 10.23
N VAL A 482 -5.66 16.16 9.96
CA VAL A 482 -5.48 15.20 8.87
C VAL A 482 -6.04 15.84 7.61
N ILE A 483 -5.17 16.10 6.63
CA ILE A 483 -5.54 16.81 5.40
C ILE A 483 -5.87 15.82 4.29
N PHE A 484 -7.08 15.92 3.74
CA PHE A 484 -7.50 15.25 2.51
C PHE A 484 -7.69 16.31 1.42
N GLN A 485 -6.84 16.31 0.39
CA GLN A 485 -6.83 17.38 -0.62
C GLN A 485 -6.96 16.87 -2.06
N ASN A 486 -7.88 17.43 -2.85
CA ASN A 486 -8.01 17.14 -4.29
C ASN A 486 -8.16 15.65 -4.65
N ASN A 487 -8.67 14.81 -3.74
CA ASN A 487 -8.89 13.40 -4.01
C ASN A 487 -10.24 13.19 -4.69
N THR A 488 -10.37 12.05 -5.37
CA THR A 488 -11.65 11.53 -5.86
C THR A 488 -12.03 10.29 -5.05
N PHE A 489 -13.18 10.35 -4.39
CA PHE A 489 -13.74 9.26 -3.60
C PHE A 489 -15.03 8.74 -4.26
N VAL A 490 -15.02 7.48 -4.67
CA VAL A 490 -16.16 6.78 -5.28
C VAL A 490 -16.67 5.70 -4.33
N THR A 491 -17.97 5.70 -4.01
CA THR A 491 -18.55 4.64 -3.17
C THR A 491 -20.06 4.56 -3.31
N ASN A 492 -20.61 3.39 -3.02
CA ASN A 492 -22.06 3.17 -2.94
C ASN A 492 -22.60 3.15 -1.51
N ILE A 493 -21.75 3.30 -0.48
CA ILE A 493 -22.14 3.12 0.93
C ILE A 493 -21.82 4.32 1.82
N CYS A 494 -20.56 4.69 2.01
CA CYS A 494 -20.19 5.82 2.86
C CYS A 494 -18.90 6.47 2.38
N HIS A 495 -18.92 7.78 2.09
CA HIS A 495 -17.68 8.46 1.71
C HIS A 495 -16.79 8.67 2.93
N VAL A 496 -17.30 9.38 3.95
CA VAL A 496 -16.50 9.80 5.10
C VAL A 496 -17.09 9.29 6.41
N ARG A 497 -16.28 8.56 7.18
CA ARG A 497 -16.56 8.16 8.55
C ARG A 497 -15.61 8.88 9.51
N LEU A 498 -16.15 9.80 10.29
CA LEU A 498 -15.44 10.49 11.36
C LEU A 498 -15.84 9.86 12.69
N ALA A 499 -14.90 9.20 13.34
CA ALA A 499 -15.10 8.31 14.47
C ALA A 499 -15.88 7.03 14.15
N GLU A 500 -15.34 5.90 14.60
CA GLU A 500 -15.95 4.58 14.50
C GLU A 500 -15.46 3.69 15.64
N SER A 501 -15.62 2.38 15.51
CA SER A 501 -15.29 1.39 16.53
C SER A 501 -13.86 1.37 17.04
N TYR A 502 -12.91 1.87 16.25
CA TYR A 502 -11.53 1.97 16.69
C TYR A 502 -11.17 3.32 17.32
N GLY A 503 -12.08 4.29 17.38
CA GLY A 503 -11.80 5.53 18.11
C GLY A 503 -12.54 6.78 17.61
N ALA A 504 -12.17 7.91 18.22
CA ALA A 504 -12.68 9.25 17.98
C ALA A 504 -11.96 9.95 16.82
N SER A 505 -12.41 11.13 16.40
CA SER A 505 -11.80 11.87 15.29
C SER A 505 -11.90 13.37 15.50
N ASN A 506 -10.80 14.12 15.46
CA ASN A 506 -10.86 15.59 15.44
C ASN A 506 -10.03 16.12 14.27
N ASN A 507 -10.33 17.35 13.85
CA ASN A 507 -9.54 18.12 12.88
C ASN A 507 -9.30 17.40 11.54
N ALA A 508 -10.31 16.71 10.99
CA ALA A 508 -10.23 16.17 9.64
C ALA A 508 -10.63 17.25 8.61
N HIS A 509 -9.72 17.62 7.70
CA HIS A 509 -9.93 18.69 6.73
C HIS A 509 -9.98 18.14 5.30
N PHE A 510 -11.13 18.30 4.63
CA PHE A 510 -11.39 17.89 3.26
C PHE A 510 -11.38 19.12 2.35
N LEU A 511 -10.36 19.27 1.52
CA LEU A 511 -10.09 20.47 0.72
C LEU A 511 -10.14 20.14 -0.78
N GLY A 512 -11.16 20.61 -1.50
CA GLY A 512 -11.26 20.47 -2.96
C GLY A 512 -11.50 19.03 -3.45
N ASN A 513 -12.02 18.15 -2.60
CA ASN A 513 -12.26 16.74 -2.97
C ASN A 513 -13.53 16.57 -3.79
N THR A 514 -13.56 15.51 -4.61
CA THR A 514 -14.74 15.09 -5.37
C THR A 514 -15.32 13.81 -4.76
N PHE A 515 -16.60 13.82 -4.41
CA PHE A 515 -17.33 12.69 -3.84
C PHE A 515 -18.38 12.19 -4.84
N VAL A 516 -18.15 11.00 -5.39
CA VAL A 516 -19.03 10.36 -6.37
C VAL A 516 -19.78 9.22 -5.70
N ARG A 517 -21.11 9.29 -5.66
CA ARG A 517 -21.94 8.14 -5.28
C ARG A 517 -22.15 7.24 -6.49
N GLU A 518 -21.86 5.96 -6.33
CA GLU A 518 -22.11 4.93 -7.34
C GLU A 518 -23.32 4.08 -6.93
N GLY A 519 -24.26 3.84 -7.84
CA GLY A 519 -25.49 3.11 -7.54
C GLY A 519 -26.48 3.87 -6.64
N ASP A 520 -27.56 3.19 -6.24
CA ASP A 520 -28.75 3.80 -5.63
C ASP A 520 -29.09 3.25 -4.23
N ARG A 521 -28.12 2.56 -3.60
CA ARG A 521 -28.22 1.92 -2.28
C ARG A 521 -28.83 2.85 -1.22
N LYS A 522 -29.86 2.38 -0.50
CA LYS A 522 -30.71 3.24 0.36
C LYS A 522 -30.08 3.66 1.68
N ASP A 523 -29.18 2.86 2.22
CA ASP A 523 -28.40 3.15 3.44
C ASP A 523 -27.10 3.92 3.15
N TYR A 524 -27.00 4.55 1.97
CA TYR A 524 -25.88 5.43 1.61
C TYR A 524 -25.85 6.71 2.46
N TRP A 525 -24.64 7.13 2.85
CA TRP A 525 -24.37 8.40 3.50
C TRP A 525 -23.12 9.08 2.91
N THR A 526 -23.16 10.40 2.74
CA THR A 526 -21.95 11.15 2.35
C THR A 526 -21.02 11.29 3.56
N VAL A 527 -21.55 11.67 4.72
CA VAL A 527 -20.74 11.79 5.95
C VAL A 527 -21.48 11.16 7.13
N ARG A 528 -20.78 10.31 7.88
CA ARG A 528 -21.23 9.77 9.18
C ARG A 528 -20.25 10.24 10.26
N ILE A 529 -20.77 10.85 11.32
CA ILE A 529 -19.98 11.49 12.37
C ILE A 529 -20.35 10.96 13.75
N GLY A 530 -19.37 10.45 14.47
CA GLY A 530 -19.48 10.05 15.87
C GLY A 530 -19.62 8.55 16.07
N ARG A 531 -19.19 8.10 17.26
CA ARG A 531 -19.51 6.80 17.85
C ARG A 531 -19.37 6.89 19.37
N TRP A 532 -20.21 6.14 20.10
CA TRP A 532 -20.24 6.14 21.57
C TRP A 532 -20.38 7.57 22.15
N VAL A 533 -19.54 7.93 23.12
CA VAL A 533 -19.49 9.24 23.80
C VAL A 533 -18.29 10.09 23.37
N ALA A 534 -17.62 9.72 22.28
CA ALA A 534 -16.40 10.39 21.87
C ALA A 534 -16.68 11.70 21.14
N ASP A 535 -15.89 12.72 21.48
CA ASP A 535 -15.88 14.01 20.77
C ASP A 535 -15.37 13.85 19.35
N THR A 536 -15.98 14.58 18.43
CA THR A 536 -15.63 14.61 17.01
C THR A 536 -15.86 15.99 16.42
N TYR A 537 -14.88 16.89 16.56
CA TYR A 537 -15.03 18.30 16.20
C TYR A 537 -13.86 18.85 15.37
N GLY A 538 -14.02 20.08 14.89
CA GLY A 538 -13.02 20.80 14.09
C GLY A 538 -12.92 20.27 12.67
N ASN A 539 -13.94 19.54 12.20
CA ASN A 539 -13.90 18.94 10.87
C ASN A 539 -14.31 19.98 9.82
N ILE A 540 -13.54 20.08 8.74
CA ILE A 540 -13.76 21.08 7.69
C ILE A 540 -13.99 20.36 6.36
N PHE A 541 -15.01 20.79 5.64
CA PHE A 541 -15.16 20.46 4.23
C PHE A 541 -15.19 21.75 3.42
N ARG A 542 -14.18 21.95 2.57
CA ARG A 542 -14.00 23.15 1.76
C ARG A 542 -13.98 22.80 0.29
N ASP A 543 -14.73 23.54 -0.52
CA ASP A 543 -14.74 23.41 -1.99
C ASP A 543 -15.02 21.98 -2.50
N SER A 544 -15.85 21.22 -1.77
CA SER A 544 -16.18 19.85 -2.15
C SER A 544 -17.09 19.83 -3.39
N LYS A 545 -16.87 18.84 -4.26
CA LYS A 545 -17.73 18.55 -5.41
C LYS A 545 -18.46 17.23 -5.19
N PHE A 546 -19.68 17.14 -5.69
CA PHE A 546 -20.54 15.97 -5.48
C PHE A 546 -21.16 15.51 -6.80
N GLU A 547 -21.23 14.19 -6.97
CA GLU A 547 -21.85 13.53 -8.13
C GLU A 547 -22.69 12.33 -7.67
N GLY A 548 -23.68 11.93 -8.49
CA GLY A 548 -24.48 10.72 -8.24
C GLY A 548 -25.42 10.79 -7.04
N GLY A 549 -25.72 11.97 -6.51
CA GLY A 549 -26.58 12.14 -5.33
C GLY A 549 -25.85 12.06 -3.99
N ALA A 550 -24.53 12.23 -3.99
CA ALA A 550 -23.78 12.64 -2.81
C ALA A 550 -24.07 14.11 -2.46
N GLY A 551 -23.95 14.50 -1.19
CA GLY A 551 -24.19 15.88 -0.77
C GLY A 551 -24.29 16.07 0.74
N TYR A 552 -24.31 17.33 1.19
CA TYR A 552 -24.43 17.68 2.61
C TYR A 552 -25.85 17.53 3.19
N ASP A 553 -26.83 17.15 2.38
CA ASP A 553 -28.13 16.64 2.81
C ASP A 553 -28.02 15.20 3.38
N ARG A 554 -26.92 14.49 3.08
CA ARG A 554 -26.63 13.13 3.52
C ARG A 554 -25.56 13.09 4.61
N VAL A 555 -25.81 13.83 5.69
CA VAL A 555 -24.96 13.84 6.90
C VAL A 555 -25.72 13.19 8.06
N ARG A 556 -25.10 12.20 8.72
CA ARG A 556 -25.65 11.54 9.91
C ARG A 556 -24.74 11.72 11.11
N PHE A 557 -25.32 12.16 12.23
CA PHE A 557 -24.67 12.21 13.53
C PHE A 557 -25.05 10.97 14.35
N GLU A 558 -24.06 10.26 14.86
CA GLU A 558 -24.19 8.97 15.53
C GLU A 558 -23.47 8.95 16.88
N GLY A 559 -23.94 8.10 17.79
CA GLY A 559 -23.37 7.91 19.13
C GLY A 559 -24.32 8.32 20.25
N GLY A 560 -24.19 7.72 21.43
CA GLY A 560 -25.15 7.86 22.53
C GLY A 560 -24.67 7.19 23.83
N LEU A 561 -25.57 7.14 24.82
CA LEU A 561 -25.34 6.65 26.17
C LEU A 561 -24.70 5.25 26.18
N VAL A 562 -23.57 5.09 26.86
CA VAL A 562 -23.02 3.77 27.17
C VAL A 562 -23.76 3.24 28.41
N LYS A 563 -24.48 2.12 28.28
CA LYS A 563 -24.71 1.26 29.45
C LYS A 563 -23.35 0.64 29.79
N LEU A 564 -22.75 1.05 30.89
CA LEU A 564 -21.55 0.39 31.40
C LEU A 564 -21.94 -1.06 31.73
N GLN A 565 -21.47 -2.04 30.95
CA GLN A 565 -21.61 -3.44 31.35
C GLN A 565 -20.73 -3.66 32.59
N GLY A 566 -21.35 -4.03 33.72
CA GLY A 566 -20.64 -4.53 34.90
C GLY A 566 -20.44 -3.55 36.07
N ARG A 567 -21.10 -2.38 36.08
CA ARG A 567 -21.23 -1.55 37.29
C ARG A 567 -22.71 -1.33 37.59
N ASP A 568 -23.13 -1.86 38.73
CA ASP A 568 -24.29 -1.49 39.53
C ASP A 568 -25.31 -0.51 38.92
N ALA A 569 -26.57 -0.94 38.95
CA ALA A 569 -27.77 -0.29 38.43
C ALA A 569 -28.14 1.06 39.09
N GLN A 570 -27.18 1.75 39.72
CA GLN A 570 -27.30 3.14 40.18
C GLN A 570 -26.45 4.14 39.38
N SER A 571 -25.69 3.72 38.37
CA SER A 571 -25.08 4.67 37.42
C SER A 571 -26.10 5.13 36.37
N ALA A 572 -26.92 6.12 36.78
CA ALA A 572 -27.82 6.85 35.92
C ALA A 572 -27.15 7.24 34.59
N ALA A 573 -27.91 7.19 33.49
CA ALA A 573 -27.54 7.66 32.17
C ALA A 573 -26.74 8.98 32.24
N VAL A 574 -25.40 8.92 32.17
CA VAL A 574 -24.60 10.13 32.13
C VAL A 574 -24.78 10.73 30.74
N LYS A 575 -25.58 11.81 30.66
CA LYS A 575 -25.78 12.65 29.46
C LYS A 575 -24.47 13.36 29.12
N TRP A 576 -23.52 12.66 28.52
CA TRP A 576 -22.37 13.30 27.90
C TRP A 576 -22.81 13.91 26.56
N LYS A 577 -22.82 15.24 26.49
CA LYS A 577 -22.91 16.00 25.24
C LYS A 577 -21.55 15.91 24.52
N ALA A 578 -21.27 14.79 23.87
CA ALA A 578 -20.10 14.70 23.00
C ALA A 578 -20.25 15.72 21.87
N ALA A 579 -19.25 16.57 21.66
CA ALA A 579 -19.23 17.54 20.57
C ALA A 579 -19.11 16.79 19.24
N ARG A 580 -19.99 17.08 18.28
CA ARG A 580 -19.95 16.47 16.95
C ARG A 580 -20.24 17.52 15.90
N ASP A 581 -19.26 17.84 15.07
CA ASP A 581 -19.44 18.88 14.06
C ASP A 581 -18.77 18.59 12.71
N LEU A 582 -19.27 19.32 11.72
CA LEU A 582 -18.55 19.66 10.50
C LEU A 582 -18.83 21.11 10.13
N THR A 583 -17.85 21.79 9.54
CA THR A 583 -18.00 23.13 8.97
C THR A 583 -17.89 23.04 7.46
N VAL A 584 -18.89 23.56 6.75
CA VAL A 584 -18.83 23.70 5.29
C VAL A 584 -18.27 25.07 4.96
N GLN A 585 -17.20 25.08 4.16
CA GLN A 585 -16.51 26.28 3.72
C GLN A 585 -16.45 26.36 2.20
N TRP A 586 -16.32 27.59 1.70
CA TRP A 586 -16.04 27.85 0.30
C TRP A 586 -14.95 28.91 0.18
N THR A 587 -14.12 28.75 -0.84
CA THR A 587 -13.11 29.76 -1.18
C THR A 587 -13.79 30.91 -1.92
N LEU A 588 -13.68 32.11 -1.34
CA LEU A 588 -13.98 33.37 -2.00
C LEU A 588 -12.68 33.96 -2.55
N THR A 589 -12.56 34.05 -3.87
CA THR A 589 -11.45 34.77 -4.51
C THR A 589 -11.83 36.24 -4.68
N VAL A 590 -11.22 37.12 -3.90
CA VAL A 590 -11.39 38.58 -4.03
C VAL A 590 -10.41 39.09 -5.07
N LYS A 591 -10.91 39.69 -6.14
CA LYS A 591 -10.12 40.35 -7.18
C LYS A 591 -10.22 41.86 -7.02
N THR A 592 -9.11 42.51 -6.71
CA THR A 592 -9.06 43.96 -6.47
C THR A 592 -7.66 44.51 -6.74
N VAL A 593 -7.43 45.79 -6.44
CA VAL A 593 -6.12 46.43 -6.64
C VAL A 593 -5.07 45.85 -5.67
N PRO A 594 -3.82 45.59 -6.12
CA PRO A 594 -2.74 45.14 -5.25
C PRO A 594 -2.54 46.02 -4.02
N GLY A 595 -2.20 45.40 -2.90
CA GLY A 595 -1.99 46.10 -1.63
C GLY A 595 -3.24 46.70 -1.01
N ALA A 596 -4.45 46.39 -1.51
CA ALA A 596 -5.70 46.73 -0.83
C ALA A 596 -5.91 45.85 0.40
N GLN A 597 -6.45 46.42 1.46
CA GLN A 597 -6.84 45.69 2.66
C GLN A 597 -8.26 45.15 2.51
N VAL A 598 -8.43 43.87 2.78
CA VAL A 598 -9.70 43.15 2.75
C VAL A 598 -10.09 42.79 4.18
N THR A 599 -11.32 43.14 4.58
CA THR A 599 -11.95 42.73 5.83
C THR A 599 -13.26 42.03 5.53
N LEU A 600 -13.49 40.87 6.15
CA LEU A 600 -14.73 40.10 6.01
C LEU A 600 -15.39 39.91 7.38
N LYS A 601 -16.69 40.22 7.44
CA LYS A 601 -17.55 39.94 8.60
C LYS A 601 -18.61 38.90 8.24
N ASP A 602 -18.94 38.02 9.19
CA ASP A 602 -20.03 37.06 9.03
C ASP A 602 -21.41 37.71 9.21
N ALA A 603 -22.47 36.91 9.11
CA ALA A 603 -23.86 37.35 9.28
C ALA A 603 -24.15 37.93 10.68
N ALA A 604 -23.34 37.62 11.69
CA ALA A 604 -23.43 38.18 13.04
C ALA A 604 -22.52 39.41 13.22
N ALA A 605 -22.04 40.01 12.12
CA ALA A 605 -21.12 41.13 12.07
C ALA A 605 -19.76 40.89 12.77
N ARG A 606 -19.39 39.63 13.03
CA ARG A 606 -18.09 39.28 13.61
C ARG A 606 -17.05 39.28 12.51
N GLN A 607 -15.90 39.91 12.73
CA GLN A 607 -14.79 39.85 11.80
C GLN A 607 -14.21 38.44 11.75
N VAL A 608 -14.29 37.80 10.58
CA VAL A 608 -13.81 36.42 10.36
C VAL A 608 -12.51 36.37 9.57
N PHE A 609 -12.15 37.45 8.87
CA PHE A 609 -10.89 37.53 8.14
C PHE A 609 -10.46 39.00 7.97
N THR A 610 -9.15 39.22 7.99
CA THR A 610 -8.49 40.45 7.50
C THR A 610 -7.19 40.07 6.81
N GLY A 611 -6.88 40.71 5.69
CA GLY A 611 -5.66 40.43 4.93
C GLY A 611 -5.44 41.42 3.79
N THR A 612 -4.21 41.46 3.28
CA THR A 612 -3.82 42.35 2.19
C THR A 612 -3.77 41.57 0.88
N VAL A 613 -4.24 42.18 -0.20
CA VAL A 613 -4.24 41.59 -1.54
C VAL A 613 -2.82 41.62 -2.10
N GLY A 614 -2.36 40.49 -2.65
CA GLY A 614 -1.02 40.36 -3.23
C GLY A 614 -0.84 41.14 -4.53
N GLU A 615 0.38 41.12 -5.05
CA GLU A 615 0.76 41.78 -6.32
C GLU A 615 0.00 41.26 -7.54
N ASP A 616 -0.53 40.03 -7.49
CA ASP A 616 -1.35 39.45 -8.56
C ASP A 616 -2.81 39.94 -8.57
N GLY A 617 -3.17 40.84 -7.64
CA GLY A 617 -4.50 41.42 -7.50
C GLY A 617 -5.55 40.42 -6.98
N LYS A 618 -5.13 39.30 -6.38
CA LYS A 618 -6.03 38.26 -5.87
C LYS A 618 -5.80 37.97 -4.40
N LEU A 619 -6.88 37.56 -3.73
CA LEU A 619 -6.84 37.03 -2.37
C LEU A 619 -7.87 35.93 -2.22
N ASP A 620 -7.41 34.70 -1.96
CA ASP A 620 -8.28 33.55 -1.69
C ASP A 620 -8.57 33.46 -0.19
N VAL A 621 -9.85 33.57 0.18
CA VAL A 621 -10.28 33.54 1.58
C VAL A 621 -11.24 32.36 1.81
N PRO A 622 -10.92 31.40 2.70
CA PRO A 622 -11.85 30.37 3.09
C PRO A 622 -12.90 30.96 4.03
N LEU A 623 -14.17 30.91 3.64
CA LEU A 623 -15.29 31.42 4.44
C LEU A 623 -16.28 30.30 4.76
N ALA A 624 -16.74 30.25 6.02
CA ALA A 624 -17.71 29.26 6.44
C ALA A 624 -19.12 29.63 5.95
N GLN A 625 -19.80 28.71 5.27
CA GLN A 625 -21.22 28.87 4.96
C GLN A 625 -22.06 28.59 6.22
N TYR A 626 -21.81 27.45 6.85
CA TYR A 626 -22.46 27.03 8.09
C TYR A 626 -21.60 26.03 8.87
N LYS A 627 -21.88 25.92 10.17
CA LYS A 627 -21.48 24.79 11.03
C LYS A 627 -22.69 23.90 11.29
N HIS A 628 -22.54 22.58 11.13
CA HIS A 628 -23.58 21.60 11.40
C HIS A 628 -23.17 20.76 12.60
N GLU A 629 -23.99 20.79 13.65
CA GLU A 629 -23.69 20.20 14.95
C GLU A 629 -24.78 19.18 15.34
N GLY A 630 -24.36 18.01 15.84
CA GLY A 630 -25.28 17.03 16.41
C GLY A 630 -25.70 17.41 17.83
N THR A 631 -27.00 17.41 18.14
CA THR A 631 -27.53 17.95 19.42
C THR A 631 -28.19 16.92 20.34
N GLY A 632 -28.03 15.61 20.09
CA GLY A 632 -28.56 14.60 21.02
C GLY A 632 -28.01 13.17 20.87
N PRO A 633 -28.40 12.26 21.77
CA PRO A 633 -28.01 10.85 21.73
C PRO A 633 -28.72 10.11 20.58
N TYR A 634 -27.96 9.31 19.82
CA TYR A 634 -28.32 8.28 18.82
C TYR A 634 -29.64 8.46 18.06
N ASP A 635 -29.62 8.66 16.73
CA ASP A 635 -30.74 8.62 15.76
C ASP A 635 -32.05 9.38 16.11
N LYS A 636 -32.11 10.00 17.28
CA LYS A 636 -33.24 10.72 17.87
C LYS A 636 -32.83 12.10 18.37
N GLY A 637 -31.52 12.38 18.39
CA GLY A 637 -30.98 13.72 18.59
C GLY A 637 -31.21 14.56 17.34
N GLY A 638 -31.71 15.77 17.52
CA GLY A 638 -31.73 16.77 16.46
C GLY A 638 -30.31 17.11 15.99
N SER A 639 -30.23 17.98 15.00
CA SER A 639 -28.99 18.63 14.61
C SER A 639 -29.28 20.10 14.39
N THR A 640 -28.30 20.95 14.67
CA THR A 640 -28.42 22.40 14.47
C THR A 640 -27.47 22.82 13.34
N LYS A 641 -27.97 23.63 12.41
CA LYS A 641 -27.15 24.30 11.40
C LYS A 641 -27.06 25.79 11.77
N THR A 642 -25.87 26.23 12.14
CA THR A 642 -25.58 27.64 12.39
C THR A 642 -25.00 28.25 11.12
N THR A 643 -25.78 29.11 10.46
CA THR A 643 -25.38 29.78 9.21
C THR A 643 -24.54 31.02 9.50
N TYR A 644 -23.47 31.21 8.73
CA TYR A 644 -22.56 32.38 8.85
C TYR A 644 -22.63 33.33 7.65
N THR A 645 -23.39 32.96 6.63
CA THR A 645 -23.60 33.78 5.42
C THR A 645 -24.96 34.50 5.48
N PRO A 646 -25.15 35.68 4.84
CA PRO A 646 -24.21 36.45 4.01
C PRO A 646 -23.01 37.01 4.78
N HIS A 647 -21.91 37.24 4.07
CA HIS A 647 -20.72 37.92 4.59
C HIS A 647 -20.66 39.35 4.07
N THR A 648 -20.19 40.26 4.92
CA THR A 648 -19.88 41.64 4.54
C THR A 648 -18.40 41.73 4.14
N LEU A 649 -18.12 41.88 2.85
CA LEU A 649 -16.79 42.14 2.31
C LEU A 649 -16.55 43.65 2.26
N THR A 650 -15.49 44.12 2.89
CA THR A 650 -15.03 45.51 2.81
C THR A 650 -13.60 45.52 2.26
N VAL A 651 -13.35 46.34 1.25
CA VAL A 651 -12.02 46.55 0.66
C VAL A 651 -11.64 48.02 0.80
N THR A 652 -10.43 48.27 1.30
CA THR A 652 -9.91 49.62 1.54
C THR A 652 -8.52 49.79 0.93
N LYS A 653 -8.28 50.90 0.24
CA LYS A 653 -6.96 51.30 -0.27
C LYS A 653 -6.86 52.82 -0.30
N ASP A 654 -5.77 53.37 0.21
CA ASP A 654 -5.46 54.81 0.19
C ASP A 654 -6.64 55.69 0.66
N GLY A 655 -7.33 55.27 1.72
CA GLY A 655 -8.49 55.96 2.31
C GLY A 655 -9.83 55.74 1.59
N ARG A 656 -9.85 55.10 0.41
CA ARG A 656 -11.09 54.72 -0.30
C ARG A 656 -11.57 53.36 0.17
N THR A 657 -12.90 53.19 0.27
CA THR A 657 -13.50 51.95 0.78
C THR A 657 -14.75 51.57 -0.02
N ALA A 658 -14.83 50.29 -0.38
CA ALA A 658 -16.03 49.68 -0.95
C ALA A 658 -16.49 48.49 -0.11
N THR A 659 -17.80 48.35 0.05
CA THR A 659 -18.42 47.25 0.80
C THR A 659 -19.44 46.51 -0.04
N ARG A 660 -19.51 45.18 0.09
CA ARG A 660 -20.46 44.31 -0.62
C ARG A 660 -20.91 43.15 0.26
N GLN A 661 -22.21 42.84 0.24
CA GLN A 661 -22.74 41.60 0.81
C GLN A 661 -22.51 40.43 -0.16
N ILE A 662 -22.06 39.29 0.35
CA ILE A 662 -21.76 38.10 -0.43
C ILE A 662 -22.36 36.87 0.25
N THR A 663 -23.27 36.20 -0.44
CA THR A 663 -23.72 34.87 -0.05
C THR A 663 -22.68 33.84 -0.47
N VAL A 664 -22.14 33.10 0.49
CA VAL A 664 -21.09 32.11 0.31
C VAL A 664 -21.72 30.73 0.37
N ASP A 665 -22.12 30.19 -0.78
CA ASP A 665 -22.76 28.87 -0.93
C ASP A 665 -22.05 27.96 -1.95
N ARG A 666 -20.98 28.48 -2.57
CA ARG A 666 -20.11 27.84 -3.53
C ARG A 666 -18.78 28.57 -3.60
N LYS A 667 -17.76 27.89 -4.14
CA LYS A 667 -16.52 28.55 -4.57
C LYS A 667 -16.85 29.62 -5.60
N GLN A 668 -16.45 30.86 -5.37
CA GLN A 668 -16.80 31.98 -6.24
C GLN A 668 -15.75 33.07 -6.25
N GLU A 669 -15.74 33.85 -7.33
CA GLU A 669 -14.88 35.02 -7.46
C GLU A 669 -15.72 36.29 -7.39
N VAL A 670 -15.18 37.32 -6.73
CA VAL A 670 -15.81 38.64 -6.64
C VAL A 670 -14.80 39.71 -7.00
N VAL A 671 -15.16 40.53 -7.99
CA VAL A 671 -14.43 41.76 -8.31
C VAL A 671 -15.04 42.90 -7.50
N ILE A 672 -14.19 43.64 -6.79
CA ILE A 672 -14.56 44.83 -6.01
C ILE A 672 -13.38 45.80 -6.03
N ARG A 673 -13.63 47.10 -6.08
CA ARG A 673 -12.57 48.12 -6.05
C ARG A 673 -12.89 49.15 -4.96
N PRO A 674 -11.92 49.51 -4.12
CA PRO A 674 -12.09 50.47 -3.02
C PRO A 674 -12.42 51.89 -3.47
#